data_AF-A0A929YRS1-F1
#
_entry.id   AF-A0A929YRS1-F1
#
_cell.length_a   1.000
_cell.length_b   1.000
_cell.length_c   1.000
_cell.angle_alpha   90.00
_cell.angle_beta   90.00
_cell.angle_gamma   90.00
#
_symmetry.space_group_name_H-M   'P 1'
#
loop_
_entity.id
_entity.type
_entity.pdbx_description
1 polymer ?
#
loop_
_entity_poly.entity_id
_entity_poly.type
_entity_poly.pdbx_seq_one_letter_code
_entity_poly.pdbx_strand_id
1 'polypeptide(L)'
;MIKRLLFYIVFAFGMLPSEAALPYSGHTVYTNEVNTEEAFNTLTIINSNGDDNTWRYDLNSHSAICYGISSHNNDDWLLTPAFQVEAGKVYEVTFTARAGGASQSESMAIAFGQGTNPAAFSMLDRNLLLDFRGITPQYYFTAKETGAYRAGFHNTAAPGSNAVLVSQIKVTEVTTQAAPRPVSFLTTAQTGAGLRQTVLTFTTPTHNIDGSILTALTKLEVYRNFELIHTLASPATGTRITWTDRTPAQGNNLYTLIAYSDRGMGEPVSTTAFSGEDKPGKVTNVRIGNDGTHDIIRWQKPAKGASYGYFDAANCRYKIYRVENYKYQLVATTEKNDTAVVLDNMGGPQRLITYAVTAVNDGGESDPTVSDEVLTGDPYKLPVRINFEEAINWVNNGWTDSKNHYWWRKETGGVVRYSTNKVIWFKLGGKDGADFNSGKLDLTHAVKPTLTYTVAPEKNTQIEVNAILPDLTVKRLDVHGESTKKQYTVSLASLKGLNNVIIQFHGSSTAADVWAGLYNVNIDDPTENNLATALHTPARMFGAQPAEVTAVVTNYGTKPATGYTVRLYANDKMVAERDVNETLAANESRKTVLTFTPTVNEDSLKLYAVADYAPEQSPEDNTTATVTVPVIQTQVTPVTTLSAHHNGTVNQLAWNKVADDKTTVTDDMESYPAFSLPGDGHYLEYEYHIGPWYNYDADKEYSLDISGYHFNFEEEAFAFITFNADSVKADEAGTAAASTLDVFKAHSGKQFLAAFTMNQDMAMGNKVSDWLISPALSGDAQHISFWYKTLNKTNGTPSFEVAYSTTDSLYTSFTHTVTDTVISMKTAEWQKMTVSLPAGARYFAIHHTTPLNINQVLMIDDITYEQGNGTVTGYKVYRDGNYVTTVTSPSYTDTHGGEHTYNVTVVTGKGESKFSNTASVSTGISSMESKAEELHDATYNMAGQQVNNSYKGIIIRKGRKIIRK
;
A
#
# COMPACT_ATOMS: atom_id res chain seq x y z
N MET A 1 27.98 54.25 -2.13
CA MET A 1 27.09 53.08 -2.28
C MET A 1 26.73 52.58 -0.89
N ILE A 2 25.54 52.93 -0.40
CA ILE A 2 25.00 52.54 0.91
C ILE A 2 23.98 51.43 0.67
N LYS A 3 24.25 50.21 1.16
CA LYS A 3 23.28 49.10 1.19
C LYS A 3 22.32 49.33 2.37
N ARG A 4 21.03 49.56 2.07
CA ARG A 4 19.94 49.57 3.07
C ARG A 4 19.54 48.12 3.39
N LEU A 5 19.70 47.72 4.65
CA LEU A 5 19.07 46.55 5.26
C LEU A 5 17.55 46.84 5.38
N LEU A 6 16.70 46.02 4.78
CA LEU A 6 15.28 45.94 5.17
C LEU A 6 15.15 44.94 6.32
N PHE A 7 14.69 45.41 7.48
CA PHE A 7 14.24 44.59 8.59
C PHE A 7 12.84 44.04 8.24
N TYR A 8 12.70 42.72 8.10
CA TYR A 8 11.40 42.05 8.16
C TYR A 8 11.10 41.74 9.63
N ILE A 9 10.13 42.44 10.21
CA ILE A 9 9.58 42.10 11.53
C ILE A 9 8.44 41.11 11.29
N VAL A 10 8.67 39.84 11.65
CA VAL A 10 7.67 38.78 11.61
C VAL A 10 6.87 38.86 12.92
N PHE A 11 5.59 39.26 12.86
CA PHE A 11 4.66 39.08 13.97
C PHE A 11 3.92 37.74 13.79
N ALA A 12 4.15 36.79 14.70
CA ALA A 12 3.38 35.54 14.77
C ALA A 12 2.11 35.77 15.60
N PHE A 13 0.97 36.04 14.96
CA PHE A 13 -0.33 35.97 15.63
C PHE A 13 -0.85 34.54 15.60
N GLY A 14 -1.08 33.96 16.79
CA GLY A 14 -1.88 32.75 16.94
C GLY A 14 -3.34 33.03 16.58
N MET A 15 -4.02 32.02 16.04
CA MET A 15 -5.47 32.05 15.80
C MET A 15 -6.18 32.38 17.12
N LEU A 16 -6.94 33.48 17.12
CA LEU A 16 -7.87 33.79 18.20
C LEU A 16 -9.11 32.89 18.04
N PRO A 17 -9.66 32.34 19.14
CA PRO A 17 -10.95 31.66 19.08
C PRO A 17 -12.06 32.64 18.69
N SER A 18 -13.03 32.14 17.92
CA SER A 18 -14.30 32.80 17.65
C SER A 18 -15.10 32.99 18.95
N GLU A 19 -15.79 34.13 19.07
CA GLU A 19 -16.77 34.49 20.12
C GLU A 19 -16.31 35.28 21.37
N ALA A 20 -15.47 36.30 21.21
CA ALA A 20 -15.46 37.41 22.19
C ALA A 20 -15.48 38.76 21.46
N ALA A 21 -16.68 39.32 21.29
CA ALA A 21 -16.82 40.72 20.93
C ALA A 21 -16.63 41.58 22.19
N LEU A 22 -16.01 42.75 22.03
CA LEU A 22 -15.92 43.73 23.12
C LEU A 22 -17.36 44.11 23.58
N PRO A 23 -17.62 44.33 24.89
CA PRO A 23 -18.96 44.26 25.49
C PRO A 23 -19.89 45.44 25.18
N TYR A 24 -19.60 46.26 24.18
CA TYR A 24 -20.48 47.35 23.76
C TYR A 24 -21.51 46.83 22.77
N SER A 25 -22.74 46.65 23.25
CA SER A 25 -23.91 46.36 22.42
C SER A 25 -24.34 47.62 21.66
N GLY A 26 -23.57 47.98 20.66
CA GLY A 26 -24.03 48.94 19.67
C GLY A 26 -25.21 48.36 18.87
N HIS A 27 -26.15 49.21 18.44
CA HIS A 27 -27.26 48.77 17.60
C HIS A 27 -26.71 48.35 16.23
N THR A 28 -26.75 47.05 15.92
CA THR A 28 -26.29 46.55 14.61
C THR A 28 -27.26 46.99 13.53
N VAL A 29 -26.78 47.84 12.61
CA VAL A 29 -27.59 48.40 11.52
C VAL A 29 -27.46 47.61 10.22
N TYR A 30 -26.43 46.76 10.10
CA TYR A 30 -26.26 45.86 8.97
C TYR A 30 -25.39 44.66 9.35
N THR A 31 -25.69 43.48 8.82
CA THR A 31 -24.82 42.30 8.89
C THR A 31 -24.98 41.44 7.65
N ASN A 32 -23.88 40.86 7.18
CA ASN A 32 -23.83 39.87 6.12
C ASN A 32 -22.58 39.00 6.28
N GLU A 33 -22.80 37.73 6.60
CA GLU A 33 -21.75 36.74 6.84
C GLU A 33 -21.00 36.34 5.56
N VAL A 34 -21.66 36.48 4.40
CA VAL A 34 -21.20 36.03 3.07
C VAL A 34 -20.90 34.52 3.04
N ASN A 35 -21.56 33.74 3.91
CA ASN A 35 -21.34 32.31 4.06
C ASN A 35 -22.20 31.44 3.12
N THR A 36 -23.08 32.05 2.33
CA THR A 36 -23.84 31.38 1.26
C THR A 36 -23.88 32.23 0.00
N GLU A 37 -24.18 31.59 -1.13
CA GLU A 37 -24.35 32.30 -2.41
C GLU A 37 -25.53 33.28 -2.35
N GLU A 38 -26.62 32.94 -1.63
CA GLU A 38 -27.73 33.90 -1.45
C GLU A 38 -27.30 35.14 -0.67
N ALA A 39 -26.46 34.98 0.36
CA ALA A 39 -25.92 36.08 1.14
C ALA A 39 -25.02 36.99 0.29
N PHE A 40 -24.17 36.39 -0.56
CA PHE A 40 -23.36 37.12 -1.55
C PHE A 40 -24.23 37.87 -2.57
N ASN A 41 -25.29 37.24 -3.09
CA ASN A 41 -26.17 37.83 -4.10
C ASN A 41 -26.95 39.06 -3.62
N THR A 42 -26.95 39.37 -2.31
CA THR A 42 -27.47 40.65 -1.79
C THR A 42 -26.51 41.82 -2.00
N LEU A 43 -25.23 41.55 -2.24
CA LEU A 43 -24.19 42.55 -2.48
C LEU A 43 -24.23 43.03 -3.93
N THR A 44 -23.78 44.26 -4.18
CA THR A 44 -23.73 44.85 -5.52
C THR A 44 -22.29 44.90 -6.02
N ILE A 45 -22.01 44.23 -7.13
CA ILE A 45 -20.72 44.27 -7.80
C ILE A 45 -20.67 45.46 -8.75
N ILE A 46 -19.59 46.22 -8.72
CA ILE A 46 -19.27 47.25 -9.71
C ILE A 46 -17.94 46.88 -10.34
N ASN A 47 -18.04 46.38 -11.56
CA ASN A 47 -16.91 46.06 -12.41
C ASN A 47 -16.45 47.36 -13.11
N SER A 48 -15.44 48.02 -12.56
CA SER A 48 -15.03 49.36 -12.99
C SER A 48 -14.14 49.31 -14.23
N ASN A 49 -13.37 48.24 -14.39
CA ASN A 49 -12.42 48.08 -15.49
C ASN A 49 -13.01 47.27 -16.67
N GLY A 50 -14.19 46.65 -16.49
CA GLY A 50 -14.95 45.95 -17.52
C GLY A 50 -14.39 44.58 -17.91
N ASP A 51 -13.58 43.95 -17.06
CA ASP A 51 -12.99 42.62 -17.31
C ASP A 51 -13.82 41.47 -16.70
N ASP A 52 -13.46 40.22 -17.01
CA ASP A 52 -14.20 39.05 -16.48
C ASP A 52 -13.76 38.64 -15.05
N ASN A 53 -12.82 39.35 -14.43
CA ASN A 53 -12.21 39.02 -13.13
C ASN A 53 -12.73 39.91 -12.00
N THR A 54 -14.05 39.86 -11.80
CA THR A 54 -14.74 40.61 -10.76
C THR A 54 -15.07 39.76 -9.52
N TRP A 55 -15.68 40.38 -8.52
CA TRP A 55 -16.10 39.72 -7.28
C TRP A 55 -17.10 38.58 -7.56
N ARG A 56 -16.90 37.42 -6.92
CA ARG A 56 -17.80 36.26 -6.99
C ARG A 56 -17.87 35.53 -5.65
N TYR A 57 -18.86 34.67 -5.48
CA TYR A 57 -18.94 33.77 -4.33
C TYR A 57 -18.00 32.57 -4.51
N ASP A 58 -17.22 32.23 -3.47
CA ASP A 58 -16.38 31.03 -3.44
C ASP A 58 -16.92 29.98 -2.47
N LEU A 59 -17.25 28.80 -3.00
CA LEU A 59 -17.82 27.67 -2.24
C LEU A 59 -16.84 27.07 -1.23
N ASN A 60 -15.54 27.12 -1.49
CA ASN A 60 -14.54 26.50 -0.62
C ASN A 60 -14.26 27.33 0.63
N SER A 61 -14.22 28.65 0.47
CA SER A 61 -13.90 29.58 1.54
C SER A 61 -15.09 30.29 2.17
N HIS A 62 -16.31 30.07 1.65
CA HIS A 62 -17.54 30.71 2.13
C HIS A 62 -17.36 32.23 2.27
N SER A 63 -16.87 32.87 1.20
CA SER A 63 -16.48 34.28 1.17
C SER A 63 -16.72 34.90 -0.21
N ALA A 64 -16.80 36.23 -0.28
CA ALA A 64 -16.66 36.96 -1.54
C ALA A 64 -15.18 36.96 -1.94
N ILE A 65 -14.86 36.60 -3.18
CA ILE A 65 -13.50 36.55 -3.72
C ILE A 65 -13.37 37.40 -4.98
N CYS A 66 -12.27 38.13 -5.11
CA CYS A 66 -11.85 38.80 -6.34
C CYS A 66 -10.41 38.39 -6.66
N TYR A 67 -10.18 37.80 -7.84
CA TYR A 67 -8.85 37.34 -8.25
C TYR A 67 -8.04 38.48 -8.86
N GLY A 68 -6.73 38.46 -8.63
CA GLY A 68 -5.80 39.33 -9.33
C GLY A 68 -5.37 38.73 -10.68
N ILE A 69 -5.18 39.57 -11.69
CA ILE A 69 -4.61 39.16 -12.98
C ILE A 69 -3.32 39.90 -13.29
N SER A 70 -2.39 39.25 -13.98
CA SER A 70 -1.07 39.82 -14.29
C SER A 70 -1.07 40.88 -15.40
N SER A 71 -2.16 41.01 -16.16
CA SER A 71 -2.23 41.85 -17.36
C SER A 71 -2.88 43.22 -17.17
N HIS A 72 -3.61 43.47 -16.07
CA HIS A 72 -4.30 44.73 -15.81
C HIS A 72 -4.35 45.05 -14.30
N ASN A 73 -4.69 46.30 -13.96
CA ASN A 73 -4.91 46.72 -12.57
C ASN A 73 -6.30 46.26 -12.08
N ASN A 74 -6.37 45.80 -10.83
CA ASN A 74 -7.64 45.53 -10.15
C ASN A 74 -8.31 46.87 -9.77
N ASP A 75 -9.61 47.03 -10.08
CA ASP A 75 -10.35 48.27 -9.77
C ASP A 75 -11.83 48.02 -9.38
N ASP A 76 -12.16 46.80 -9.01
CA ASP A 76 -13.54 46.37 -8.83
C ASP A 76 -14.05 46.51 -7.40
N TRP A 77 -15.32 46.91 -7.27
CA TRP A 77 -15.96 47.18 -5.99
C TRP A 77 -17.05 46.17 -5.67
N LEU A 78 -17.13 45.83 -4.39
CA LEU A 78 -18.25 45.10 -3.79
C LEU A 78 -18.95 46.04 -2.79
N LEU A 79 -20.23 46.31 -2.99
CA LEU A 79 -21.02 47.20 -2.14
C LEU A 79 -22.07 46.43 -1.33
N THR A 80 -22.26 46.81 -0.07
CA THR A 80 -23.39 46.32 0.73
C THR A 80 -24.72 46.88 0.19
N PRO A 81 -25.87 46.23 0.47
CA PRO A 81 -27.16 46.90 0.55
C PRO A 81 -27.10 48.19 1.37
N ALA A 82 -28.06 49.07 1.11
CA ALA A 82 -28.18 50.28 1.88
C ALA A 82 -28.68 49.99 3.31
N PHE A 83 -28.03 50.60 4.30
CA PHE A 83 -28.43 50.58 5.71
C PHE A 83 -28.67 52.00 6.21
N GLN A 84 -29.55 52.16 7.20
CA GLN A 84 -29.94 53.48 7.71
C GLN A 84 -28.96 53.95 8.79
N VAL A 85 -28.58 55.22 8.72
CA VAL A 85 -27.75 55.90 9.72
C VAL A 85 -28.35 57.26 10.10
N GLU A 86 -28.01 57.76 11.28
CA GLU A 86 -28.45 59.05 11.81
C GLU A 86 -27.29 60.05 11.93
N ALA A 87 -27.54 61.31 11.57
CA ALA A 87 -26.56 62.38 11.66
C ALA A 87 -25.96 62.52 13.08
N GLY A 88 -24.63 62.65 13.16
CA GLY A 88 -23.91 62.84 14.42
C GLY A 88 -23.62 61.54 15.20
N LYS A 89 -24.06 60.38 14.69
CA LYS A 89 -23.70 59.08 15.24
C LYS A 89 -22.47 58.49 14.55
N VAL A 90 -21.70 57.73 15.31
CA VAL A 90 -20.50 57.03 14.87
C VAL A 90 -20.82 55.56 14.68
N TYR A 91 -20.48 55.03 13.51
CA TYR A 91 -20.71 53.66 13.11
C TYR A 91 -19.37 52.96 12.88
N GLU A 92 -19.29 51.71 13.32
CA GLU A 92 -18.17 50.81 13.09
C GLU A 92 -18.53 49.85 11.97
N VAL A 93 -17.59 49.65 11.05
CA VAL A 93 -17.60 48.63 10.01
C VAL A 93 -16.54 47.59 10.38
N THR A 94 -16.96 46.36 10.67
CA THR A 94 -16.08 45.21 10.88
C THR A 94 -16.30 44.18 9.79
N PHE A 95 -15.24 43.52 9.34
CA PHE A 95 -15.31 42.45 8.35
C PHE A 95 -14.10 41.54 8.49
N THR A 96 -14.16 40.32 7.96
CA THR A 96 -12.97 39.48 7.80
C THR A 96 -12.45 39.64 6.38
N ALA A 97 -11.13 39.84 6.23
CA ALA A 97 -10.47 39.89 4.94
C ALA A 97 -9.17 39.08 4.93
N ARG A 98 -8.85 38.42 3.81
CA ARG A 98 -7.60 37.66 3.67
C ARG A 98 -7.05 37.67 2.24
N ALA A 99 -5.74 37.44 2.14
CA ALA A 99 -5.07 37.13 0.89
C ALA A 99 -5.30 35.67 0.46
N GLY A 100 -5.36 35.39 -0.84
CA GLY A 100 -5.56 34.04 -1.38
C GLY A 100 -4.34 33.10 -1.29
N GLY A 101 -3.13 33.62 -1.04
CA GLY A 101 -1.89 32.82 -1.07
C GLY A 101 -0.91 33.11 0.07
N ALA A 102 -0.21 32.08 0.56
CA ALA A 102 0.66 32.14 1.74
C ALA A 102 1.95 32.96 1.56
N SER A 103 2.34 33.27 0.32
CA SER A 103 3.58 33.96 -0.03
C SER A 103 3.39 35.41 -0.51
N GLN A 104 2.17 35.95 -0.47
CA GLN A 104 1.83 37.28 -1.00
C GLN A 104 0.98 38.08 0.01
N SER A 105 1.24 39.38 0.12
CA SER A 105 0.36 40.32 0.80
C SER A 105 -0.46 41.07 -0.24
N GLU A 106 -1.78 41.08 -0.07
CA GLU A 106 -2.71 41.75 -0.98
C GLU A 106 -3.19 43.08 -0.41
N SER A 107 -3.73 43.97 -1.25
CA SER A 107 -4.25 45.27 -0.80
C SER A 107 -5.68 45.54 -1.23
N MET A 108 -6.47 46.09 -0.32
CA MET A 108 -7.82 46.57 -0.62
C MET A 108 -8.07 47.95 -0.02
N ALA A 109 -9.09 48.62 -0.54
CA ALA A 109 -9.63 49.84 0.05
C ALA A 109 -11.01 49.59 0.66
N ILE A 110 -11.35 50.37 1.67
CA ILE A 110 -12.68 50.39 2.28
C ILE A 110 -13.21 51.82 2.25
N ALA A 111 -14.48 51.99 1.86
CA ALA A 111 -15.14 53.28 1.79
C ALA A 111 -16.60 53.20 2.26
N PHE A 112 -17.21 54.34 2.50
CA PHE A 112 -18.64 54.45 2.84
C PHE A 112 -19.28 55.67 2.19
N GLY A 113 -20.56 55.60 1.87
CA GLY A 113 -21.28 56.74 1.30
C GLY A 113 -22.72 56.44 0.93
N GLN A 114 -23.40 57.43 0.36
CA GLN A 114 -24.77 57.31 -0.11
C GLN A 114 -24.81 57.02 -1.62
N GLY A 115 -25.88 56.35 -2.07
CA GLY A 115 -26.06 55.97 -3.48
C GLY A 115 -25.26 54.72 -3.87
N THR A 116 -25.04 54.52 -5.16
CA THR A 116 -24.39 53.33 -5.72
C THR A 116 -23.11 53.64 -6.52
N ASN A 117 -22.64 54.89 -6.51
CA ASN A 117 -21.40 55.28 -7.19
C ASN A 117 -20.26 55.39 -6.16
N PRO A 118 -19.30 54.45 -6.12
CA PRO A 118 -18.21 54.45 -5.16
C PRO A 118 -17.29 55.67 -5.27
N ALA A 119 -17.23 56.34 -6.42
CA ALA A 119 -16.45 57.56 -6.59
C ALA A 119 -16.93 58.72 -5.69
N ALA A 120 -18.17 58.67 -5.21
CA ALA A 120 -18.74 59.63 -4.26
C ALA A 120 -18.55 59.21 -2.79
N PHE A 121 -17.98 58.03 -2.51
CA PHE A 121 -17.81 57.53 -1.16
C PHE A 121 -16.58 58.17 -0.49
N SER A 122 -16.67 58.33 0.83
CA SER A 122 -15.54 58.73 1.66
C SER A 122 -14.71 57.50 2.02
N MET A 123 -13.39 57.57 1.79
CA MET A 123 -12.48 56.46 2.08
C MET A 123 -12.24 56.33 3.59
N LEU A 124 -12.30 55.11 4.10
CA LEU A 124 -11.93 54.74 5.47
C LEU A 124 -10.48 54.26 5.54
N ASP A 125 -10.06 53.48 4.54
CA ASP A 125 -8.68 53.11 4.28
C ASP A 125 -8.48 52.99 2.77
N ARG A 126 -7.35 53.48 2.28
CA ARG A 126 -6.99 53.47 0.87
C ARG A 126 -6.08 52.30 0.52
N ASN A 127 -5.47 51.63 1.51
CA ASN A 127 -4.43 50.62 1.28
C ASN A 127 -4.30 49.65 2.47
N LEU A 128 -5.40 48.96 2.79
CA LEU A 128 -5.41 47.90 3.79
C LEU A 128 -4.63 46.68 3.27
N LEU A 129 -3.54 46.32 3.94
CA LEU A 129 -2.74 45.13 3.64
C LEU A 129 -3.34 43.87 4.26
N LEU A 130 -3.41 42.79 3.49
CA LEU A 130 -4.04 41.52 3.85
C LEU A 130 -3.00 40.41 4.06
N ASP A 131 -3.24 39.57 5.07
CA ASP A 131 -2.50 38.33 5.35
C ASP A 131 -3.35 37.11 4.95
N PHE A 132 -2.70 36.01 4.54
CA PHE A 132 -3.39 34.79 4.10
C PHE A 132 -4.14 34.05 5.22
N ARG A 133 -3.74 34.27 6.49
CA ARG A 133 -4.40 33.73 7.69
C ARG A 133 -5.69 34.49 8.03
N GLY A 134 -5.89 35.64 7.40
CA GLY A 134 -7.04 36.53 7.63
C GLY A 134 -6.83 37.53 8.74
N ILE A 135 -7.46 38.69 8.55
CA ILE A 135 -7.53 39.79 9.51
C ILE A 135 -9.00 40.20 9.68
N THR A 136 -9.33 40.80 10.82
CA THR A 136 -10.66 41.36 11.07
C THR A 136 -10.54 42.87 11.34
N PRO A 137 -10.46 43.71 10.30
CA PRO A 137 -10.31 45.15 10.46
C PRO A 137 -11.55 45.78 11.10
N GLN A 138 -11.34 46.93 11.74
CA GLN A 138 -12.39 47.75 12.35
C GLN A 138 -12.18 49.19 11.89
N TYR A 139 -13.19 49.76 11.22
CA TYR A 139 -13.16 51.15 10.75
C TYR A 139 -14.36 51.91 11.27
N TYR A 140 -14.18 53.21 11.53
CA TYR A 140 -15.23 54.07 12.06
C TYR A 140 -15.56 55.19 11.08
N PHE A 141 -16.85 55.51 10.98
CA PHE A 141 -17.29 56.70 10.28
C PHE A 141 -18.36 57.45 11.06
N THR A 142 -18.40 58.77 10.90
CA THR A 142 -19.57 59.55 11.34
C THR A 142 -20.50 59.81 10.17
N ALA A 143 -21.78 59.48 10.35
CA ALA A 143 -22.83 59.98 9.47
C ALA A 143 -22.97 61.50 9.64
N LYS A 144 -22.69 62.26 8.58
CA LYS A 144 -22.87 63.73 8.56
C LYS A 144 -24.34 64.12 8.39
N GLU A 145 -25.09 63.28 7.70
CA GLU A 145 -26.51 63.45 7.40
C GLU A 145 -27.24 62.12 7.64
N THR A 146 -28.48 62.18 8.12
CA THR A 146 -29.35 61.02 8.28
C THR A 146 -29.75 60.48 6.92
N GLY A 147 -29.65 59.17 6.70
CA GLY A 147 -30.13 58.55 5.47
C GLY A 147 -29.55 57.16 5.19
N ALA A 148 -29.72 56.71 3.95
CA ALA A 148 -29.33 55.38 3.48
C ALA A 148 -27.87 55.36 2.98
N TYR A 149 -27.00 54.64 3.68
CA TYR A 149 -25.56 54.53 3.40
C TYR A 149 -25.18 53.09 3.01
N ARG A 150 -24.00 52.93 2.40
CA ARG A 150 -23.39 51.65 2.05
C ARG A 150 -21.93 51.62 2.46
N ALA A 151 -21.40 50.43 2.73
CA ALA A 151 -19.97 50.17 2.76
C ALA A 151 -19.52 49.60 1.41
N GLY A 152 -18.33 49.98 0.96
CA GLY A 152 -17.73 49.54 -0.30
C GLY A 152 -16.32 48.99 -0.11
N PHE A 153 -16.09 47.79 -0.64
CA PHE A 153 -14.83 47.06 -0.60
C PHE A 153 -14.21 47.08 -1.99
N HIS A 154 -13.05 47.71 -2.13
CA HIS A 154 -12.39 47.94 -3.41
C HIS A 154 -11.15 47.07 -3.53
N ASN A 155 -11.09 46.21 -4.54
CA ASN A 155 -9.86 45.47 -4.82
C ASN A 155 -8.83 46.41 -5.44
N THR A 156 -7.75 46.67 -4.70
CA THR A 156 -6.65 47.57 -5.11
C THR A 156 -5.33 46.81 -5.27
N ALA A 157 -5.37 45.49 -5.29
CA ALA A 157 -4.18 44.67 -5.35
C ALA A 157 -3.43 44.93 -6.66
N ALA A 158 -2.09 44.84 -6.63
CA ALA A 158 -1.28 45.07 -7.82
C ALA A 158 -1.54 43.99 -8.90
N PRO A 159 -1.27 44.27 -10.19
CA PRO A 159 -1.32 43.25 -11.23
C PRO A 159 -0.47 42.02 -10.86
N GLY A 160 -1.04 40.82 -11.02
CA GLY A 160 -0.37 39.54 -10.70
C GLY A 160 -0.50 39.10 -9.25
N SER A 161 -1.33 39.80 -8.48
CA SER A 161 -1.89 39.34 -7.20
C SER A 161 -2.66 38.04 -7.35
N ASN A 162 -2.82 37.29 -6.25
CA ASN A 162 -3.57 36.04 -6.22
C ASN A 162 -5.08 36.31 -6.08
N ALA A 163 -5.54 36.67 -4.88
CA ALA A 163 -6.95 36.98 -4.63
C ALA A 163 -7.17 37.76 -3.32
N VAL A 164 -8.18 38.62 -3.31
CA VAL A 164 -8.72 39.28 -2.10
C VAL A 164 -10.03 38.59 -1.72
N LEU A 165 -10.16 38.22 -0.45
CA LEU A 165 -11.38 37.60 0.08
C LEU A 165 -11.99 38.47 1.19
N VAL A 166 -13.32 38.60 1.23
CA VAL A 166 -14.09 39.35 2.23
C VAL A 166 -15.30 38.53 2.72
N SER A 167 -15.52 38.50 4.03
CA SER A 167 -16.69 37.87 4.67
C SER A 167 -17.02 38.56 6.00
N GLN A 168 -18.07 38.11 6.71
CA GLN A 168 -18.35 38.57 8.08
C GLN A 168 -18.56 40.09 8.22
N ILE A 169 -19.22 40.71 7.25
CA ILE A 169 -19.43 42.16 7.18
C ILE A 169 -20.49 42.56 8.21
N LYS A 170 -20.16 43.49 9.10
CA LYS A 170 -21.08 44.02 10.11
C LYS A 170 -20.90 45.52 10.25
N VAL A 171 -22.01 46.25 10.36
CA VAL A 171 -22.04 47.68 10.66
C VAL A 171 -22.84 47.91 11.93
N THR A 172 -22.21 48.55 12.91
CA THR A 172 -22.78 48.75 14.25
C THR A 172 -22.75 50.22 14.62
N GLU A 173 -23.86 50.77 15.10
CA GLU A 173 -23.88 52.08 15.77
C GLU A 173 -23.16 51.96 17.11
N VAL A 174 -22.03 52.66 17.29
CA VAL A 174 -21.16 52.45 18.45
C VAL A 174 -21.25 53.60 19.46
N THR A 175 -21.31 54.84 18.98
CA THR A 175 -21.34 56.02 19.86
C THR A 175 -21.81 57.29 19.15
N THR A 176 -21.68 58.44 19.80
CA THR A 176 -21.98 59.78 19.29
C THR A 176 -20.71 60.62 19.20
N GLN A 177 -20.69 61.65 18.35
CA GLN A 177 -19.52 62.55 18.27
C GLN A 177 -19.24 63.33 19.58
N ALA A 178 -20.20 63.35 20.52
CA ALA A 178 -20.05 63.98 21.83
C ALA A 178 -19.31 63.10 22.85
N ALA A 179 -18.94 61.87 22.50
CA ALA A 179 -18.18 60.96 23.36
C ALA A 179 -16.66 61.25 23.31
N PRO A 180 -15.86 60.74 24.27
CA PRO A 180 -14.42 60.97 24.32
C PRO A 180 -13.66 60.47 23.09
N ARG A 181 -12.56 61.16 22.73
CA ARG A 181 -11.55 60.61 21.81
C ARG A 181 -10.82 59.40 22.41
N PRO A 182 -10.14 58.59 21.59
CA PRO A 182 -9.30 57.50 22.10
C PRO A 182 -8.14 58.07 22.94
N VAL A 183 -7.54 57.22 23.77
CA VAL A 183 -6.28 57.58 24.43
C VAL A 183 -5.19 57.85 23.38
N SER A 184 -4.27 58.74 23.71
CA SER A 184 -3.12 59.06 22.86
C SER A 184 -1.84 58.41 23.39
N PHE A 185 -0.83 58.26 22.53
CA PHE A 185 0.49 57.72 22.89
C PHE A 185 0.46 56.34 23.56
N LEU A 186 -0.47 55.47 23.15
CA LEU A 186 -0.52 54.08 23.60
C LEU A 186 0.72 53.32 23.13
N THR A 187 1.54 52.86 24.07
CA THR A 187 2.72 52.02 23.81
C THR A 187 2.75 50.81 24.74
N THR A 188 3.40 49.74 24.27
CA THR A 188 3.67 48.52 25.04
C THR A 188 5.18 48.37 25.27
N ALA A 189 5.55 47.82 26.41
CA ALA A 189 6.92 47.41 26.70
C ALA A 189 6.94 46.13 27.55
N GLN A 190 7.99 45.32 27.42
CA GLN A 190 8.21 44.19 28.32
C GLN A 190 8.86 44.66 29.64
N THR A 191 8.47 44.07 30.76
CA THR A 191 9.02 44.40 32.10
C THR A 191 10.33 43.69 32.41
N GLY A 192 10.74 42.72 31.58
CA GLY A 192 11.96 41.94 31.74
C GLY A 192 12.00 40.78 30.73
N ALA A 193 13.20 40.28 30.46
CA ALA A 193 13.43 39.27 29.44
C ALA A 193 12.74 37.94 29.81
N GLY A 194 11.86 37.42 28.95
CA GLY A 194 11.15 36.15 29.15
C GLY A 194 9.99 36.17 30.16
N LEU A 195 9.72 37.30 30.81
CA LEU A 195 8.62 37.40 31.78
C LEU A 195 7.25 37.47 31.08
N ARG A 196 6.26 36.79 31.66
CA ARG A 196 4.84 36.90 31.25
C ARG A 196 4.20 38.15 31.85
N GLN A 197 4.62 39.32 31.36
CA GLN A 197 4.10 40.63 31.78
C GLN A 197 4.14 41.63 30.61
N THR A 198 3.30 42.66 30.64
CA THR A 198 3.30 43.76 29.66
C THR A 198 3.00 45.09 30.33
N VAL A 199 3.79 46.12 30.05
CA VAL A 199 3.52 47.50 30.46
C VAL A 199 2.77 48.22 29.34
N LEU A 200 1.61 48.77 29.67
CA LEU A 200 0.89 49.72 28.84
C LEU A 200 1.17 51.15 29.33
N THR A 201 1.51 52.05 28.42
CA THR A 201 1.62 53.48 28.71
C THR A 201 0.78 54.27 27.72
N PHE A 202 -0.05 55.19 28.20
CA PHE A 202 -0.99 55.97 27.37
C PHE A 202 -1.38 57.29 28.05
N THR A 203 -2.03 58.19 27.33
CA THR A 203 -2.52 59.48 27.84
C THR A 203 -4.03 59.58 27.63
N THR A 204 -4.78 59.87 28.70
CA THR A 204 -6.25 60.02 28.64
C THR A 204 -6.67 61.18 27.73
N PRO A 205 -7.84 61.09 27.06
CA PRO A 205 -8.28 62.12 26.13
C PRO A 205 -8.54 63.47 26.80
N THR A 206 -8.40 64.54 26.01
CA THR A 206 -8.72 65.93 26.40
C THR A 206 -9.90 66.51 25.63
N HIS A 207 -10.36 65.81 24.59
CA HIS A 207 -11.42 66.27 23.69
C HIS A 207 -12.39 65.13 23.36
N ASN A 208 -13.60 65.50 22.99
CA ASN A 208 -14.58 64.62 22.38
C ASN A 208 -14.26 64.42 20.89
N ILE A 209 -14.91 63.44 20.25
CA ILE A 209 -14.71 63.08 18.85
C ILE A 209 -14.95 64.31 17.94
N ASP A 210 -16.02 65.09 18.18
CA ASP A 210 -16.34 66.35 17.49
C ASP A 210 -15.30 67.47 17.66
N GLY A 211 -14.30 67.29 18.53
CA GLY A 211 -13.25 68.27 18.81
C GLY A 211 -13.60 69.28 19.91
N SER A 212 -14.76 69.17 20.55
CA SER A 212 -15.08 69.92 21.76
C SER A 212 -14.23 69.45 22.94
N ILE A 213 -14.03 70.31 23.94
CA ILE A 213 -13.25 69.99 25.15
C ILE A 213 -13.99 68.93 25.97
N LEU A 214 -13.30 67.86 26.35
CA LEU A 214 -13.84 66.81 27.22
C LEU A 214 -13.78 67.27 28.68
N THR A 215 -14.94 67.36 29.34
CA THR A 215 -15.07 67.89 30.70
C THR A 215 -14.65 66.88 31.77
N ALA A 216 -15.04 65.61 31.63
CA ALA A 216 -14.69 64.54 32.56
C ALA A 216 -14.80 63.16 31.91
N LEU A 217 -13.99 62.21 32.39
CA LEU A 217 -14.16 60.79 32.13
C LEU A 217 -14.93 60.13 33.27
N THR A 218 -15.87 59.25 32.96
CA THR A 218 -16.55 58.40 33.94
C THR A 218 -15.74 57.16 34.26
N LYS A 219 -15.11 56.55 33.24
CA LYS A 219 -14.18 55.42 33.38
C LYS A 219 -13.26 55.28 32.16
N LEU A 220 -12.21 54.47 32.30
CA LEU A 220 -11.42 53.93 31.20
C LEU A 220 -11.27 52.41 31.38
N GLU A 221 -11.54 51.65 30.34
CA GLU A 221 -11.46 50.19 30.36
C GLU A 221 -10.30 49.69 29.50
N VAL A 222 -9.62 48.66 30.00
CA VAL A 222 -8.52 47.96 29.33
C VAL A 222 -8.96 46.53 29.11
N TYR A 223 -8.98 46.13 27.84
CA TYR A 223 -9.28 44.79 27.40
C TYR A 223 -8.01 44.10 26.93
N ARG A 224 -7.89 42.79 27.19
CA ARG A 224 -6.88 41.93 26.58
C ARG A 224 -7.56 40.74 25.92
N ASN A 225 -7.28 40.53 24.64
CA ASN A 225 -7.93 39.50 23.82
C ASN A 225 -9.46 39.52 24.03
N PHE A 226 -10.03 40.73 24.00
CA PHE A 226 -11.45 41.03 24.16
C PHE A 226 -12.05 40.82 25.57
N GLU A 227 -11.28 40.33 26.55
CA GLU A 227 -11.71 40.25 27.95
C GLU A 227 -11.40 41.55 28.70
N LEU A 228 -12.34 42.07 29.48
CA LEU A 228 -12.11 43.21 30.37
C LEU A 228 -11.16 42.81 31.49
N ILE A 229 -9.94 43.34 31.49
CA ILE A 229 -8.92 43.00 32.50
C ILE A 229 -8.64 44.13 33.48
N HIS A 230 -9.05 45.37 33.16
CA HIS A 230 -8.91 46.49 34.08
C HIS A 230 -9.91 47.61 33.80
N THR A 231 -10.35 48.29 34.86
CA THR A 231 -11.16 49.51 34.79
C THR A 231 -10.56 50.57 35.70
N LEU A 232 -10.24 51.73 35.13
CA LEU A 232 -9.87 52.95 35.85
C LEU A 232 -11.15 53.78 36.05
N ALA A 233 -11.57 53.94 37.30
CA ALA A 233 -12.72 54.77 37.63
C ALA A 233 -12.35 56.25 37.57
N SER A 234 -13.12 57.03 36.81
CA SER A 234 -13.05 58.50 36.71
C SER A 234 -11.64 59.10 36.60
N PRO A 235 -10.80 58.65 35.64
CA PRO A 235 -9.46 59.19 35.49
C PRO A 235 -9.50 60.66 35.03
N ALA A 236 -8.52 61.47 35.47
CA ALA A 236 -8.38 62.84 34.99
C ALA A 236 -8.09 62.88 33.47
N THR A 237 -8.57 63.92 32.77
CA THR A 237 -8.31 64.14 31.34
C THR A 237 -6.85 64.55 31.11
N GLY A 238 -6.30 64.26 29.92
CA GLY A 238 -4.93 64.64 29.54
C GLY A 238 -3.79 64.04 30.38
N THR A 239 -4.06 63.02 31.19
CA THR A 239 -3.10 62.46 32.14
C THR A 239 -2.40 61.23 31.55
N ARG A 240 -1.06 61.18 31.68
CA ARG A 240 -0.27 60.00 31.30
C ARG A 240 -0.41 58.91 32.37
N ILE A 241 -0.81 57.72 31.95
CA ILE A 241 -1.00 56.53 32.79
C ILE A 241 -0.02 55.45 32.32
N THR A 242 0.60 54.78 33.29
CA THR A 242 1.37 53.55 33.09
C THR A 242 0.76 52.46 33.94
N TRP A 243 0.44 51.33 33.32
CA TRP A 243 -0.18 50.18 33.96
C TRP A 243 0.49 48.89 33.50
N THR A 244 0.59 47.88 34.38
CA THR A 244 1.24 46.61 34.08
C THR A 244 0.24 45.47 34.15
N ASP A 245 0.06 44.80 33.02
CA ASP A 245 -0.55 43.48 32.98
C ASP A 245 0.45 42.45 33.50
N ARG A 246 0.06 41.72 34.55
CA ARG A 246 0.90 40.71 35.20
C ARG A 246 0.56 39.28 34.80
N THR A 247 -0.48 39.07 34.01
CA THR A 247 -0.94 37.74 33.60
C THR A 247 -1.23 37.58 32.10
N PRO A 248 -0.53 38.27 31.16
CA PRO A 248 -0.73 38.03 29.75
C PRO A 248 -0.43 36.57 29.38
N ALA A 249 -1.10 36.09 28.35
CA ALA A 249 -0.83 34.77 27.80
C ALA A 249 0.56 34.73 27.15
N GLN A 250 1.15 33.54 27.10
CA GLN A 250 2.36 33.29 26.31
C GLN A 250 2.08 33.64 24.84
N GLY A 251 2.96 34.42 24.21
CA GLY A 251 2.81 34.87 22.82
C GLY A 251 2.16 36.25 22.68
N ASN A 252 1.51 36.51 21.54
CA ASN A 252 0.88 37.80 21.25
C ASN A 252 -0.40 38.03 22.06
N ASN A 253 -0.55 39.23 22.60
CA ASN A 253 -1.73 39.69 23.33
C ASN A 253 -2.21 41.02 22.74
N LEU A 254 -3.47 41.09 22.33
CA LEU A 254 -4.13 42.30 21.82
C LEU A 254 -4.71 43.10 22.98
N TYR A 255 -4.27 44.34 23.15
CA TYR A 255 -4.81 45.27 24.16
C TYR A 255 -5.68 46.33 23.51
N THR A 256 -6.86 46.58 24.06
CA THR A 256 -7.79 47.63 23.59
C THR A 256 -8.20 48.54 24.75
N LEU A 257 -8.05 49.85 24.58
CA LEU A 257 -8.36 50.85 25.61
C LEU A 257 -9.52 51.75 25.17
N ILE A 258 -10.43 52.01 26.10
CA ILE A 258 -11.69 52.72 25.81
C ILE A 258 -12.02 53.69 26.92
N ALA A 259 -12.18 54.96 26.58
CA ALA A 259 -12.52 56.03 27.50
C ALA A 259 -14.02 56.32 27.46
N TYR A 260 -14.65 56.59 28.60
CA TYR A 260 -16.09 56.86 28.71
C TYR A 260 -16.34 58.22 29.37
N SER A 261 -17.40 58.93 28.96
CA SER A 261 -17.93 60.12 29.65
C SER A 261 -19.41 59.94 29.98
N ASP A 262 -20.06 61.00 30.45
CA ASP A 262 -21.52 61.09 30.60
C ASP A 262 -22.26 61.04 29.24
N ARG A 263 -21.55 61.29 28.14
CA ARG A 263 -22.06 61.22 26.76
C ARG A 263 -21.88 59.85 26.11
N GLY A 264 -21.40 58.88 26.87
CA GLY A 264 -21.26 57.50 26.44
C GLY A 264 -19.80 57.10 26.17
N MET A 265 -19.66 56.06 25.37
CA MET A 265 -18.40 55.39 25.11
C MET A 265 -17.58 56.11 24.02
N GLY A 266 -16.30 56.36 24.24
CA GLY A 266 -15.40 56.91 23.23
C GLY A 266 -14.92 55.87 22.21
N GLU A 267 -14.17 56.30 21.20
CA GLU A 267 -13.56 55.38 20.22
C GLU A 267 -12.49 54.49 20.90
N PRO A 268 -12.44 53.19 20.61
CA PRO A 268 -11.39 52.30 21.11
C PRO A 268 -10.06 52.54 20.39
N VAL A 269 -8.95 52.24 21.07
CA VAL A 269 -7.61 52.16 20.44
C VAL A 269 -6.89 50.90 20.88
N SER A 270 -6.26 50.22 19.93
CA SER A 270 -5.66 48.90 20.14
C SER A 270 -4.16 48.85 19.84
N THR A 271 -3.45 47.95 20.52
CA THR A 271 -2.03 47.63 20.27
C THR A 271 -1.74 46.18 20.63
N THR A 272 -0.70 45.56 20.07
CA THR A 272 -0.31 44.19 20.41
C THR A 272 1.04 44.14 21.12
N ALA A 273 1.19 43.24 22.09
CA ALA A 273 2.46 42.92 22.70
C ALA A 273 2.70 41.41 22.79
N PHE A 274 3.91 40.95 22.47
CA PHE A 274 4.36 39.60 22.77
C PHE A 274 4.73 39.49 24.25
N SER A 275 4.42 38.37 24.90
CA SER A 275 4.77 38.09 26.30
C SER A 275 5.33 36.67 26.47
N GLY A 276 6.35 36.51 27.33
CA GLY A 276 7.02 35.23 27.58
C GLY A 276 8.23 34.93 26.68
N GLU A 277 8.70 33.68 26.68
CA GLU A 277 9.85 33.21 25.88
C GLU A 277 9.50 32.93 24.40
N ASP A 278 10.44 33.15 23.49
CA ASP A 278 10.30 32.71 22.10
C ASP A 278 10.45 31.19 21.99
N LYS A 279 9.76 30.58 21.01
CA LYS A 279 9.92 29.16 20.67
C LYS A 279 11.39 28.90 20.27
N PRO A 280 12.01 27.76 20.62
CA PRO A 280 13.40 27.51 20.26
C PRO A 280 13.57 27.37 18.75
N GLY A 281 14.72 27.81 18.22
CA GLY A 281 15.13 27.43 16.88
C GLY A 281 15.41 25.93 16.76
N LYS A 282 15.70 25.45 15.54
CA LYS A 282 16.13 24.06 15.31
C LYS A 282 17.42 23.76 16.08
N VAL A 283 17.52 22.55 16.62
CA VAL A 283 18.81 21.98 17.02
C VAL A 283 19.68 21.78 15.79
N THR A 284 21.00 21.67 15.96
CA THR A 284 21.93 21.42 14.85
C THR A 284 22.79 20.20 15.12
N ASN A 285 23.42 19.68 14.06
CA ASN A 285 24.43 18.62 14.17
C ASN A 285 23.92 17.38 14.95
N VAL A 286 22.71 16.91 14.62
CA VAL A 286 22.16 15.66 15.18
C VAL A 286 22.97 14.50 14.63
N ARG A 287 23.63 13.75 15.51
CA ARG A 287 24.48 12.61 15.17
C ARG A 287 24.06 11.40 15.97
N ILE A 288 24.17 10.24 15.34
CA ILE A 288 24.01 8.95 15.98
C ILE A 288 25.35 8.21 16.01
N GLY A 289 25.62 7.53 17.11
CA GLY A 289 26.65 6.50 17.20
C GLY A 289 26.08 5.27 17.91
N ASN A 290 26.76 4.13 17.83
CA ASN A 290 26.35 2.89 18.48
C ASN A 290 27.54 2.29 19.22
N ASP A 291 27.34 1.78 20.44
CA ASP A 291 28.40 1.13 21.24
C ASP A 291 28.32 -0.41 21.24
N GLY A 292 27.44 -0.98 20.41
CA GLY A 292 27.11 -2.40 20.34
C GLY A 292 25.83 -2.76 21.10
N THR A 293 25.47 -1.98 22.12
CA THR A 293 24.30 -2.23 23.00
C THR A 293 23.31 -1.07 23.07
N HIS A 294 23.77 0.16 22.79
CA HIS A 294 22.96 1.35 22.81
C HIS A 294 23.17 2.23 21.58
N ASP A 295 22.11 2.91 21.18
CA ASP A 295 22.13 4.04 20.27
C ASP A 295 22.41 5.31 21.08
N ILE A 296 23.44 6.05 20.71
CA ILE A 296 23.83 7.30 21.39
C ILE A 296 23.59 8.46 20.44
N ILE A 297 22.54 9.23 20.73
CA ILE A 297 22.12 10.39 19.93
C ILE A 297 22.68 11.64 20.58
N ARG A 298 23.33 12.50 19.80
CA ARG A 298 23.93 13.77 20.24
C ARG A 298 23.50 14.91 19.33
N TRP A 299 23.34 16.11 19.88
CA TRP A 299 22.98 17.30 19.11
C TRP A 299 23.64 18.56 19.69
N GLN A 300 23.51 19.68 18.98
CA GLN A 300 23.88 21.00 19.45
C GLN A 300 22.62 21.83 19.71
N LYS A 301 22.69 22.67 20.76
CA LYS A 301 21.58 23.52 21.20
C LYS A 301 21.23 24.57 20.14
N PRO A 302 19.97 25.02 20.06
CA PRO A 302 19.62 26.17 19.24
C PRO A 302 20.38 27.40 19.74
N ALA A 303 20.87 28.23 18.81
CA ALA A 303 21.58 29.46 19.16
C ALA A 303 20.65 30.64 19.46
N LYS A 304 19.39 30.57 19.02
CA LYS A 304 18.39 31.64 19.09
C LYS A 304 16.98 31.06 19.03
N GLY A 305 16.00 31.85 19.46
CA GLY A 305 14.59 31.56 19.23
C GLY A 305 14.24 31.62 17.73
N ALA A 306 13.17 30.95 17.33
CA ALA A 306 12.72 30.84 15.96
C ALA A 306 12.33 32.21 15.35
N SER A 307 11.87 33.13 16.19
CA SER A 307 11.45 34.49 15.82
C SER A 307 12.47 35.56 16.23
N TYR A 308 13.69 35.16 16.64
CA TYR A 308 14.72 36.05 17.18
C TYR A 308 14.31 36.82 18.44
N GLY A 309 13.26 36.34 19.14
CA GLY A 309 12.82 36.89 20.42
C GLY A 309 13.69 36.44 21.59
N TYR A 310 13.31 36.79 22.82
CA TYR A 310 14.03 36.34 24.00
C TYR A 310 14.02 34.80 24.09
N PHE A 311 15.20 34.21 24.16
CA PHE A 311 15.40 32.77 24.20
C PHE A 311 16.46 32.44 25.24
N ASP A 312 16.10 31.63 26.23
CA ASP A 312 17.03 31.11 27.21
C ASP A 312 17.40 29.67 26.84
N ALA A 313 18.59 29.50 26.26
CA ALA A 313 19.11 28.19 25.93
C ALA A 313 19.20 27.27 27.16
N ALA A 314 19.34 27.81 28.38
CA ALA A 314 19.45 27.04 29.62
C ALA A 314 18.16 26.29 29.99
N ASN A 315 17.00 26.81 29.59
CA ASN A 315 15.67 26.26 29.92
C ASN A 315 15.13 25.30 28.84
N CYS A 316 15.93 24.99 27.82
CA CYS A 316 15.55 24.02 26.80
C CYS A 316 15.55 22.59 27.37
N ARG A 317 14.48 21.87 27.05
CA ARG A 317 14.40 20.41 27.09
C ARG A 317 14.29 19.88 25.66
N TYR A 318 14.51 18.59 25.45
CA TYR A 318 14.51 18.00 24.12
C TYR A 318 13.59 16.80 24.04
N LYS A 319 12.96 16.62 22.88
CA LYS A 319 12.24 15.40 22.54
C LYS A 319 12.98 14.68 21.44
N ILE A 320 13.10 13.38 21.59
CA ILE A 320 13.75 12.49 20.63
C ILE A 320 12.68 11.57 20.08
N TYR A 321 12.56 11.59 18.77
CA TYR A 321 11.63 10.78 18.03
C TYR A 321 12.39 9.74 17.21
N ARG A 322 11.86 8.53 17.14
CA ARG A 322 12.21 7.58 16.10
C ARG A 322 11.35 7.85 14.88
N VAL A 323 11.94 7.83 13.69
CA VAL A 323 11.23 8.06 12.44
C VAL A 323 11.19 6.77 11.63
N GLU A 324 9.99 6.22 11.47
CA GLU A 324 9.71 5.01 10.68
C GLU A 324 8.50 5.31 9.78
N ASN A 325 8.61 5.03 8.48
CA ASN A 325 7.54 5.26 7.48
C ASN A 325 6.95 6.69 7.54
N TYR A 326 7.82 7.70 7.63
CA TYR A 326 7.48 9.13 7.77
C TYR A 326 6.66 9.50 9.02
N LYS A 327 6.57 8.61 10.01
CA LYS A 327 5.90 8.86 11.29
C LYS A 327 6.92 9.09 12.39
N TYR A 328 6.68 10.10 13.22
CA TYR A 328 7.50 10.44 14.38
C TYR A 328 6.93 9.77 15.62
N GLN A 329 7.65 8.81 16.18
CA GLN A 329 7.32 8.17 17.45
C GLN A 329 8.19 8.74 18.56
N LEU A 330 7.60 9.36 19.58
CA LEU A 330 8.35 9.86 20.73
C LEU A 330 8.98 8.68 21.51
N VAL A 331 10.30 8.68 21.65
CA VAL A 331 11.04 7.60 22.33
C VAL A 331 11.77 8.08 23.57
N ALA A 332 12.08 9.37 23.67
CA ALA A 332 12.67 9.95 24.88
C ALA A 332 12.41 11.44 25.00
N THR A 333 12.49 11.92 26.25
CA THR A 333 12.48 13.35 26.60
C THR A 333 13.62 13.61 27.56
N THR A 334 14.30 14.75 27.43
CA THR A 334 15.27 15.18 28.43
C THR A 334 14.56 16.01 29.50
N GLU A 335 14.91 15.80 30.78
CA GLU A 335 14.37 16.58 31.90
C GLU A 335 15.16 17.88 32.14
N LYS A 336 16.37 17.95 31.55
CA LYS A 336 17.28 19.09 31.61
C LYS A 336 17.75 19.45 30.21
N ASN A 337 18.63 20.45 30.14
CA ASN A 337 19.28 20.93 28.92
C ASN A 337 20.46 20.04 28.47
N ASP A 338 20.26 18.74 28.55
CA ASP A 338 21.18 17.71 28.09
C ASP A 338 21.22 17.71 26.56
N THR A 339 22.38 17.41 25.98
CA THR A 339 22.59 17.41 24.52
C THR A 339 22.91 16.04 23.96
N ALA A 340 22.58 15.00 24.74
CA ALA A 340 22.74 13.62 24.36
C ALA A 340 21.71 12.74 25.08
N VAL A 341 21.30 11.65 24.43
CA VAL A 341 20.54 10.56 25.05
C VAL A 341 21.16 9.22 24.64
N VAL A 342 21.10 8.26 25.54
CA VAL A 342 21.44 6.86 25.30
C VAL A 342 20.13 6.09 25.29
N LEU A 343 19.86 5.39 24.20
CA LEU A 343 18.67 4.55 24.01
C LEU A 343 19.12 3.10 23.86
N ASP A 344 18.38 2.18 24.46
CA ASP A 344 18.61 0.76 24.24
C ASP A 344 18.49 0.42 22.75
N ASN A 345 19.40 -0.40 22.24
CA ASN A 345 19.30 -0.92 20.88
C ASN A 345 17.97 -1.67 20.71
N MET A 346 17.37 -1.54 19.52
CA MET A 346 16.25 -2.40 19.20
C MET A 346 16.74 -3.81 18.88
N GLY A 347 16.24 -4.79 19.63
CA GLY A 347 16.36 -6.20 19.25
C GLY A 347 15.38 -6.59 18.15
N GLY A 348 15.40 -7.86 17.74
CA GLY A 348 14.53 -8.41 16.71
C GLY A 348 15.04 -8.17 15.28
N PRO A 349 14.14 -8.18 14.27
CA PRO A 349 14.53 -8.07 12.87
C PRO A 349 15.28 -6.78 12.57
N GLN A 350 16.34 -6.90 11.76
CA GLN A 350 17.16 -5.76 11.42
C GLN A 350 16.50 -4.82 10.42
N ARG A 351 16.76 -3.51 10.57
CA ARG A 351 16.24 -2.46 9.69
C ARG A 351 17.00 -1.15 9.88
N LEU A 352 16.94 -0.27 8.88
CA LEU A 352 17.40 1.11 9.01
C LEU A 352 16.36 1.96 9.73
N ILE A 353 16.82 2.79 10.66
CA ILE A 353 16.01 3.83 11.33
C ILE A 353 16.75 5.17 11.31
N THR A 354 16.00 6.25 11.47
CA THR A 354 16.54 7.58 11.79
C THR A 354 15.93 8.10 13.09
N TYR A 355 16.63 9.01 13.75
CA TYR A 355 16.10 9.75 14.89
C TYR A 355 15.94 11.21 14.54
N ALA A 356 14.93 11.86 15.10
CA ALA A 356 14.73 13.30 15.01
C ALA A 356 14.76 13.91 16.41
N VAL A 357 15.36 15.10 16.53
CA VAL A 357 15.44 15.83 17.78
C VAL A 357 14.77 17.19 17.63
N THR A 358 13.93 17.56 18.60
CA THR A 358 13.34 18.89 18.74
C THR A 358 13.73 19.51 20.08
N ALA A 359 13.85 20.83 20.12
CA ALA A 359 14.03 21.61 21.34
C ALA A 359 12.69 22.16 21.81
N VAL A 360 12.45 22.20 23.11
CA VAL A 360 11.19 22.61 23.73
C VAL A 360 11.46 23.56 24.89
N ASN A 361 10.71 24.66 24.95
CA ASN A 361 10.60 25.53 26.12
C ASN A 361 9.12 25.94 26.33
N ASP A 362 8.87 27.00 27.11
CA ASP A 362 7.52 27.52 27.36
C ASP A 362 6.89 28.21 26.13
N GLY A 363 7.70 28.62 25.16
CA GLY A 363 7.25 29.17 23.87
C GLY A 363 6.83 28.09 22.86
N GLY A 364 7.16 26.82 23.11
CA GLY A 364 6.73 25.68 22.30
C GLY A 364 7.87 24.77 21.86
N GLU A 365 7.59 23.92 20.88
CA GLU A 365 8.51 22.92 20.33
C GLU A 365 9.06 23.35 18.96
N SER A 366 10.39 23.28 18.79
CA SER A 366 11.10 23.57 17.54
C SER A 366 10.70 22.64 16.40
N ASP A 367 11.02 23.04 15.18
CA ASP A 367 10.99 22.10 14.06
C ASP A 367 12.06 21.00 14.27
N PRO A 368 11.83 19.77 13.75
CA PRO A 368 12.75 18.66 13.94
C PRO A 368 14.02 18.79 13.09
N THR A 369 15.11 18.19 13.57
CA THR A 369 16.32 17.89 12.80
C THR A 369 16.62 16.40 12.89
N VAL A 370 16.85 15.76 11.75
CA VAL A 370 17.04 14.30 11.65
C VAL A 370 18.53 13.92 11.69
N SER A 371 18.82 12.73 12.22
CA SER A 371 20.13 12.08 12.16
C SER A 371 20.36 11.37 10.82
N ASP A 372 21.57 10.89 10.61
CA ASP A 372 21.85 9.83 9.63
C ASP A 372 21.11 8.53 9.98
N GLU A 373 20.99 7.62 9.01
CA GLU A 373 20.42 6.28 9.20
C GLU A 373 21.36 5.36 9.99
N VAL A 374 20.79 4.52 10.87
CA VAL A 374 21.52 3.48 11.60
C VAL A 374 20.83 2.13 11.42
N LEU A 375 21.63 1.07 11.29
CA LEU A 375 21.14 -0.30 11.24
C LEU A 375 20.94 -0.85 12.66
N THR A 376 19.70 -1.17 13.00
CA THR A 376 19.31 -1.75 14.30
C THR A 376 18.87 -3.21 14.15
N GLY A 377 18.52 -3.90 15.24
CA GLY A 377 18.13 -5.32 15.27
C GLY A 377 19.25 -6.29 15.67
N ASP A 378 18.90 -7.57 15.79
CA ASP A 378 19.81 -8.62 16.24
C ASP A 378 20.74 -9.11 15.11
N PRO A 379 22.05 -9.29 15.36
CA PRO A 379 22.99 -9.79 14.36
C PRO A 379 22.65 -11.23 13.93
N TYR A 380 22.80 -11.53 12.64
CA TYR A 380 22.54 -12.87 12.09
C TYR A 380 23.66 -13.84 12.49
N LYS A 381 23.26 -15.06 12.85
CA LYS A 381 24.17 -16.19 12.99
C LYS A 381 24.46 -16.79 11.63
N LEU A 382 25.65 -17.36 11.47
CA LEU A 382 26.00 -18.12 10.27
C LEU A 382 25.23 -19.46 10.24
N PRO A 383 24.87 -19.97 9.05
CA PRO A 383 25.14 -19.39 7.73
C PRO A 383 24.08 -18.36 7.27
N VAL A 384 24.50 -17.36 6.51
CA VAL A 384 23.62 -16.43 5.78
C VAL A 384 23.82 -16.67 4.27
N ARG A 385 22.87 -17.36 3.64
CA ARG A 385 22.95 -17.83 2.25
C ARG A 385 21.85 -17.20 1.40
N ILE A 386 22.23 -16.52 0.32
CA ILE A 386 21.33 -15.76 -0.56
C ILE A 386 21.64 -16.09 -2.00
N ASN A 387 20.77 -16.91 -2.59
CA ASN A 387 20.85 -17.31 -3.99
C ASN A 387 20.02 -16.42 -4.93
N PHE A 388 19.26 -15.48 -4.38
CA PHE A 388 18.33 -14.60 -5.12
C PHE A 388 17.25 -15.34 -5.91
N GLU A 389 17.06 -16.66 -5.71
CA GLU A 389 16.07 -17.47 -6.42
C GLU A 389 14.64 -17.19 -5.98
N GLU A 390 14.50 -16.65 -4.77
CA GLU A 390 13.25 -16.33 -4.10
C GLU A 390 12.92 -14.84 -4.25
N ALA A 391 11.64 -14.48 -4.16
CA ALA A 391 11.23 -13.08 -4.18
C ALA A 391 11.83 -12.32 -2.98
N ILE A 392 12.24 -11.08 -3.23
CA ILE A 392 12.71 -10.16 -2.19
C ILE A 392 11.58 -9.21 -1.80
N ASN A 393 11.50 -8.87 -0.53
CA ASN A 393 10.55 -7.88 -0.03
C ASN A 393 11.27 -6.55 0.13
N TRP A 394 10.87 -5.53 -0.64
CA TRP A 394 11.45 -4.19 -0.54
C TRP A 394 10.96 -3.48 0.73
N VAL A 395 11.90 -2.92 1.50
CA VAL A 395 11.64 -2.22 2.77
C VAL A 395 12.54 -0.98 2.87
N ASN A 396 11.96 0.21 2.67
CA ASN A 396 12.67 1.49 2.68
C ASN A 396 13.91 1.49 1.76
N ASN A 397 15.09 1.85 2.27
CA ASN A 397 16.38 1.85 1.57
C ASN A 397 17.02 0.44 1.48
N GLY A 398 16.24 -0.63 1.65
CA GLY A 398 16.72 -2.00 1.62
C GLY A 398 15.65 -3.01 1.23
N TRP A 399 15.94 -4.29 1.48
CA TRP A 399 15.06 -5.41 1.21
C TRP A 399 15.36 -6.58 2.15
N THR A 400 14.44 -7.52 2.28
CA THR A 400 14.63 -8.78 3.02
C THR A 400 14.40 -9.99 2.12
N ASP A 401 15.17 -11.06 2.34
CA ASP A 401 14.84 -12.38 1.76
C ASP A 401 13.66 -13.04 2.50
N SER A 402 13.25 -14.24 2.07
CA SER A 402 12.19 -15.02 2.73
C SER A 402 12.51 -15.40 4.18
N LYS A 403 13.79 -15.39 4.55
CA LYS A 403 14.30 -15.67 5.89
C LYS A 403 14.45 -14.41 6.74
N ASN A 404 13.99 -13.26 6.24
CA ASN A 404 14.09 -11.94 6.86
C ASN A 404 15.53 -11.44 7.08
N HIS A 405 16.49 -11.91 6.30
CA HIS A 405 17.80 -11.28 6.24
C HIS A 405 17.68 -9.95 5.50
N TYR A 406 17.74 -8.86 6.25
CA TYR A 406 17.79 -7.50 5.74
C TYR A 406 19.13 -7.15 5.08
N TRP A 407 19.04 -6.57 3.89
CA TRP A 407 20.12 -5.98 3.12
C TRP A 407 19.73 -4.56 2.73
N TRP A 408 20.71 -3.69 2.59
CA TRP A 408 20.43 -2.29 2.30
C TRP A 408 21.48 -1.68 1.40
N ARG A 409 21.07 -0.64 0.68
CA ARG A 409 21.92 0.07 -0.27
C ARG A 409 22.23 1.46 0.23
N LYS A 410 23.39 1.97 -0.15
CA LYS A 410 23.72 3.38 -0.06
C LYS A 410 24.08 3.88 -1.45
N GLU A 411 23.20 4.70 -2.01
CA GLU A 411 23.33 5.19 -3.38
C GLU A 411 24.23 6.43 -3.40
N THR A 412 25.49 6.25 -3.77
CA THR A 412 26.44 7.36 -3.96
C THR A 412 26.55 7.71 -5.45
N GLY A 413 25.42 8.09 -6.06
CA GLY A 413 25.33 8.39 -7.49
C GLY A 413 25.03 7.20 -8.42
N GLY A 414 24.76 6.01 -7.87
CA GLY A 414 24.32 4.81 -8.59
C GLY A 414 22.87 4.38 -8.30
N VAL A 415 22.41 3.27 -8.90
CA VAL A 415 21.07 2.68 -8.69
C VAL A 415 21.17 1.18 -8.48
N VAL A 416 20.47 0.61 -7.49
CA VAL A 416 20.39 -0.86 -7.32
C VAL A 416 19.04 -1.38 -7.83
N ARG A 417 19.04 -2.39 -8.70
CA ARG A 417 17.81 -3.04 -9.19
C ARG A 417 17.85 -4.54 -8.95
N TYR A 418 16.74 -5.10 -8.51
CA TYR A 418 16.51 -6.53 -8.60
C TYR A 418 15.87 -6.84 -9.95
N SER A 419 16.44 -7.77 -10.69
CA SER A 419 15.88 -8.21 -11.98
C SER A 419 15.09 -9.51 -11.82
N THR A 420 14.13 -9.74 -12.71
CA THR A 420 13.40 -11.02 -12.86
C THR A 420 14.33 -12.23 -13.09
N ASN A 421 15.60 -11.99 -13.44
CA ASN A 421 16.65 -13.00 -13.57
C ASN A 421 17.37 -13.32 -12.25
N LYS A 422 16.82 -12.96 -11.08
CA LYS A 422 17.34 -13.42 -9.78
C LYS A 422 18.76 -12.90 -9.51
N VAL A 423 18.93 -11.60 -9.74
CA VAL A 423 20.22 -10.87 -9.67
C VAL A 423 20.00 -9.51 -9.05
N ILE A 424 20.95 -9.08 -8.22
CA ILE A 424 21.07 -7.68 -7.81
C ILE A 424 22.04 -6.97 -8.75
N TRP A 425 21.53 -5.97 -9.46
CA TRP A 425 22.27 -5.15 -10.41
C TRP A 425 22.63 -3.79 -9.82
N PHE A 426 23.90 -3.41 -9.92
CA PHE A 426 24.43 -2.09 -9.56
C PHE A 426 24.60 -1.27 -10.82
N LYS A 427 23.87 -0.18 -10.98
CA LYS A 427 24.24 0.90 -11.91
C LYS A 427 25.28 1.77 -11.23
N LEU A 428 26.48 1.82 -11.81
CA LEU A 428 27.63 2.52 -11.27
C LEU A 428 27.73 3.89 -11.92
N GLY A 429 27.52 4.96 -11.14
CA GLY A 429 27.48 6.36 -11.61
C GLY A 429 28.85 7.01 -11.80
N GLY A 430 29.94 6.23 -11.76
CA GLY A 430 31.32 6.72 -11.79
C GLY A 430 32.13 6.24 -10.59
N LYS A 431 33.16 7.02 -10.21
CA LYS A 431 34.13 6.64 -9.18
C LYS A 431 33.54 6.54 -7.78
N ASP A 432 32.48 7.30 -7.50
CA ASP A 432 31.82 7.30 -6.18
C ASP A 432 30.96 6.06 -5.95
N GLY A 433 30.53 5.39 -7.03
CA GLY A 433 30.02 4.03 -6.98
C GLY A 433 28.66 3.83 -6.30
N ALA A 434 28.43 2.61 -5.83
CA ALA A 434 27.26 2.23 -5.03
C ALA A 434 27.66 1.16 -4.00
N ASP A 435 27.11 1.26 -2.78
CA ASP A 435 27.33 0.29 -1.73
C ASP A 435 26.14 -0.64 -1.57
N PHE A 436 26.43 -1.92 -1.39
CA PHE A 436 25.48 -2.95 -1.04
C PHE A 436 25.92 -3.68 0.21
N ASN A 437 25.11 -3.58 1.25
CA ASN A 437 25.50 -3.97 2.59
C ASN A 437 24.61 -5.12 3.08
N SER A 438 25.23 -6.10 3.73
CA SER A 438 24.51 -7.08 4.52
C SER A 438 23.89 -6.45 5.76
N GLY A 439 23.03 -7.21 6.45
CA GLY A 439 22.77 -6.97 7.85
C GLY A 439 24.02 -7.24 8.72
N LYS A 440 23.91 -6.93 10.01
CA LYS A 440 24.91 -7.24 11.04
C LYS A 440 25.04 -8.75 11.20
N LEU A 441 26.27 -9.22 11.37
CA LEU A 441 26.64 -10.62 11.52
C LEU A 441 27.30 -10.85 12.88
N ASP A 442 27.00 -11.99 13.48
CA ASP A 442 27.68 -12.53 14.66
C ASP A 442 28.72 -13.57 14.22
N LEU A 443 30.00 -13.20 14.33
CA LEU A 443 31.15 -14.06 14.02
C LEU A 443 31.87 -14.53 15.30
N THR A 444 31.25 -14.38 16.47
CA THR A 444 31.87 -14.75 17.75
C THR A 444 32.06 -16.26 17.89
N HIS A 445 31.19 -17.05 17.26
CA HIS A 445 31.23 -18.51 17.27
C HIS A 445 31.95 -19.13 16.06
N ALA A 446 32.27 -18.33 15.03
CA ALA A 446 32.76 -18.84 13.76
C ALA A 446 34.21 -19.37 13.85
N VAL A 447 34.48 -20.50 13.21
CA VAL A 447 35.80 -21.16 13.18
C VAL A 447 36.57 -20.84 11.89
N LYS A 448 35.90 -20.86 10.74
CA LYS A 448 36.44 -20.57 9.39
C LYS A 448 35.42 -19.75 8.57
N PRO A 449 34.99 -18.58 9.07
CA PRO A 449 34.00 -17.78 8.37
C PRO A 449 34.50 -17.43 6.97
N THR A 450 33.68 -17.69 5.97
CA THR A 450 34.03 -17.60 4.55
C THR A 450 32.88 -16.94 3.79
N LEU A 451 33.21 -15.98 2.93
CA LEU A 451 32.29 -15.39 1.98
C LEU A 451 32.50 -16.02 0.61
N THR A 452 31.44 -16.49 -0.02
CA THR A 452 31.42 -16.85 -1.44
C THR A 452 30.36 -16.03 -2.16
N TYR A 453 30.66 -15.55 -3.36
CA TYR A 453 29.71 -14.83 -4.19
C TYR A 453 30.13 -14.89 -5.65
N THR A 454 29.18 -14.66 -6.55
CA THR A 454 29.43 -14.59 -7.98
C THR A 454 29.13 -13.18 -8.46
N VAL A 455 30.05 -12.60 -9.24
CA VAL A 455 29.84 -11.30 -9.86
C VAL A 455 30.03 -11.39 -11.37
N ALA A 456 29.16 -10.70 -12.11
CA ALA A 456 29.27 -10.46 -13.53
C ALA A 456 29.50 -8.95 -13.78
N PRO A 457 30.75 -8.47 -13.62
CA PRO A 457 31.10 -7.08 -13.89
C PRO A 457 31.11 -6.77 -15.40
N GLU A 458 30.54 -5.65 -15.83
CA GLU A 458 30.78 -5.10 -17.17
C GLU A 458 32.19 -4.47 -17.27
N LYS A 459 32.60 -4.07 -18.49
CA LYS A 459 33.88 -3.39 -18.71
C LYS A 459 33.96 -2.11 -17.86
N ASN A 460 35.16 -1.79 -17.38
CA ASN A 460 35.53 -0.64 -16.56
C ASN A 460 34.98 -0.64 -15.13
N THR A 461 34.57 -1.79 -14.59
CA THR A 461 34.03 -1.90 -13.22
C THR A 461 35.02 -2.52 -12.23
N GLN A 462 34.85 -2.17 -10.96
CA GLN A 462 35.56 -2.72 -9.81
C GLN A 462 34.57 -3.00 -8.69
N ILE A 463 34.71 -4.15 -8.03
CA ILE A 463 33.96 -4.53 -6.83
C ILE A 463 34.97 -4.71 -5.69
N GLU A 464 34.87 -3.86 -4.68
CA GLU A 464 35.60 -4.02 -3.42
C GLU A 464 34.70 -4.73 -2.40
N VAL A 465 35.24 -5.74 -1.73
CA VAL A 465 34.60 -6.38 -0.58
C VAL A 465 35.20 -5.81 0.68
N ASN A 466 34.37 -5.19 1.51
CA ASN A 466 34.74 -4.55 2.75
C ASN A 466 33.97 -5.18 3.93
N ALA A 467 34.54 -5.06 5.12
CA ALA A 467 33.85 -5.25 6.39
C ALA A 467 33.70 -3.91 7.10
N ILE A 468 32.47 -3.51 7.42
CA ILE A 468 32.22 -2.43 8.37
C ILE A 468 32.26 -3.06 9.77
N LEU A 469 33.23 -2.61 10.57
CA LEU A 469 33.48 -3.11 11.91
C LEU A 469 32.51 -2.48 12.93
N PRO A 470 32.44 -2.99 14.16
CA PRO A 470 31.48 -2.51 15.17
C PRO A 470 31.71 -1.05 15.58
N ASP A 471 32.94 -0.55 15.42
CA ASP A 471 33.31 0.85 15.62
C ASP A 471 33.07 1.72 14.37
N LEU A 472 32.36 1.18 13.38
CA LEU A 472 32.03 1.78 12.07
C LEU A 472 33.24 2.02 11.15
N THR A 473 34.42 1.52 11.50
CA THR A 473 35.57 1.59 10.58
C THR A 473 35.40 0.59 9.43
N VAL A 474 35.82 1.00 8.23
CA VAL A 474 35.74 0.15 7.03
C VAL A 474 37.08 -0.54 6.81
N LYS A 475 37.07 -1.87 6.81
CA LYS A 475 38.23 -2.72 6.53
C LYS A 475 38.06 -3.41 5.19
N ARG A 476 38.94 -3.11 4.23
CA ARG A 476 38.96 -3.80 2.94
C ARG A 476 39.44 -5.24 3.08
N LEU A 477 38.72 -6.18 2.47
CA LEU A 477 38.99 -7.61 2.51
C LEU A 477 39.54 -8.13 1.18
N ASP A 478 38.91 -7.74 0.07
CA ASP A 478 39.32 -8.14 -1.28
C ASP A 478 38.86 -7.13 -2.33
N VAL A 479 39.41 -7.22 -3.54
CA VAL A 479 39.08 -6.36 -4.68
C VAL A 479 39.11 -7.16 -5.98
N HIS A 480 38.06 -7.03 -6.77
CA HIS A 480 37.92 -7.71 -8.06
C HIS A 480 37.56 -6.72 -9.16
N GLY A 481 38.11 -6.94 -10.36
CA GLY A 481 37.85 -6.10 -11.53
C GLY A 481 37.11 -6.85 -12.63
N GLU A 482 37.19 -6.32 -13.85
CA GLU A 482 36.57 -6.90 -15.05
C GLU A 482 36.87 -8.41 -15.22
N SER A 483 35.82 -9.20 -15.39
CA SER A 483 35.89 -10.61 -15.76
C SER A 483 34.57 -11.07 -16.39
N THR A 484 34.57 -12.22 -17.05
CA THR A 484 33.31 -12.97 -17.28
C THR A 484 32.67 -13.31 -15.93
N LYS A 485 31.37 -13.68 -15.91
CA LYS A 485 30.66 -14.14 -14.69
C LYS A 485 31.52 -15.15 -13.95
N LYS A 486 31.98 -14.80 -12.74
CA LYS A 486 32.95 -15.60 -11.98
C LYS A 486 32.60 -15.61 -10.50
N GLN A 487 32.80 -16.76 -9.87
CA GLN A 487 32.67 -16.95 -8.44
C GLN A 487 33.99 -16.60 -7.73
N TYR A 488 33.88 -15.91 -6.60
CA TYR A 488 34.98 -15.55 -5.71
C TYR A 488 34.75 -16.15 -4.32
N THR A 489 35.85 -16.40 -3.63
CA THR A 489 35.88 -16.90 -2.25
C THR A 489 36.82 -16.04 -1.44
N VAL A 490 36.30 -15.38 -0.42
CA VAL A 490 37.02 -14.45 0.44
C VAL A 490 37.03 -15.00 1.87
N SER A 491 38.22 -15.15 2.46
CA SER A 491 38.33 -15.57 3.86
C SER A 491 37.96 -14.41 4.80
N LEU A 492 37.06 -14.68 5.75
CA LEU A 492 36.69 -13.72 6.80
C LEU A 492 37.43 -14.02 8.12
N ALA A 493 38.50 -14.83 8.09
CA ALA A 493 39.22 -15.25 9.29
C ALA A 493 39.75 -14.07 10.14
N SER A 494 40.02 -12.93 9.51
CA SER A 494 40.47 -11.71 10.18
C SER A 494 39.38 -10.97 10.98
N LEU A 495 38.13 -11.45 10.92
CA LEU A 495 36.94 -10.89 11.59
C LEU A 495 36.40 -11.84 12.68
N LYS A 496 37.06 -12.97 12.93
CA LYS A 496 36.64 -13.95 13.94
C LYS A 496 36.57 -13.32 15.33
N GLY A 497 35.56 -13.71 16.11
CA GLY A 497 35.36 -13.19 17.47
C GLY A 497 34.64 -11.84 17.52
N LEU A 498 34.35 -11.21 16.38
CA LEU A 498 33.60 -9.96 16.32
C LEU A 498 32.09 -10.23 16.21
N ASN A 499 31.32 -9.33 16.82
CA ASN A 499 29.87 -9.26 16.65
C ASN A 499 29.50 -7.95 15.95
N ASN A 500 28.32 -7.83 15.34
CA ASN A 500 27.87 -6.64 14.60
C ASN A 500 28.74 -6.26 13.39
N VAL A 501 29.27 -7.25 12.66
CA VAL A 501 30.04 -7.01 11.43
C VAL A 501 29.10 -6.91 10.23
N ILE A 502 29.30 -5.95 9.33
CA ILE A 502 28.56 -5.85 8.07
C ILE A 502 29.51 -6.12 6.91
N ILE A 503 29.12 -6.98 5.97
CA ILE A 503 29.83 -7.16 4.70
C ILE A 503 29.26 -6.16 3.69
N GLN A 504 30.14 -5.36 3.11
CA GLN A 504 29.84 -4.38 2.10
C GLN A 504 30.47 -4.78 0.77
N PHE A 505 29.68 -4.75 -0.29
CA PHE A 505 30.15 -4.74 -1.67
C PHE A 505 30.09 -3.30 -2.17
N HIS A 506 31.26 -2.69 -2.38
CA HIS A 506 31.38 -1.37 -2.98
C HIS A 506 31.70 -1.53 -4.47
N GLY A 507 30.74 -1.20 -5.32
CA GLY A 507 30.92 -1.20 -6.77
C GLY A 507 31.29 0.19 -7.28
N SER A 508 32.30 0.31 -8.13
CA SER A 508 32.67 1.57 -8.78
C SER A 508 33.05 1.36 -10.25
N SER A 509 33.02 2.42 -11.05
CA SER A 509 33.35 2.35 -12.47
C SER A 509 34.13 3.58 -12.92
N THR A 510 35.08 3.40 -13.85
CA THR A 510 35.74 4.52 -14.52
C THR A 510 34.94 5.07 -15.72
N ALA A 511 33.87 4.38 -16.13
CA ALA A 511 32.93 4.83 -17.15
C ALA A 511 31.55 5.14 -16.54
N ALA A 512 30.82 6.08 -17.16
CA ALA A 512 29.45 6.39 -16.76
C ALA A 512 28.47 5.30 -17.25
N ASP A 513 27.39 5.10 -16.50
CA ASP A 513 26.26 4.23 -16.86
C ASP A 513 26.59 2.74 -17.06
N VAL A 514 27.50 2.19 -16.25
CA VAL A 514 27.90 0.78 -16.32
C VAL A 514 27.19 -0.07 -15.27
N TRP A 515 26.87 -1.33 -15.58
CA TRP A 515 26.21 -2.26 -14.65
C TRP A 515 27.12 -3.38 -14.14
N ALA A 516 26.86 -3.84 -12.91
CA ALA A 516 27.48 -5.04 -12.35
C ALA A 516 26.42 -5.92 -11.66
N GLY A 517 26.39 -7.21 -11.96
CA GLY A 517 25.42 -8.15 -11.38
C GLY A 517 26.02 -9.00 -10.27
N LEU A 518 25.39 -9.06 -9.10
CA LEU A 518 25.77 -9.91 -7.96
C LEU A 518 24.79 -11.06 -7.78
N TYR A 519 25.36 -12.25 -7.57
CA TYR A 519 24.67 -13.53 -7.51
C TYR A 519 25.21 -14.37 -6.34
N ASN A 520 24.38 -15.25 -5.76
CA ASN A 520 24.80 -16.31 -4.84
C ASN A 520 25.72 -15.88 -3.70
N VAL A 521 25.30 -14.90 -2.89
CA VAL A 521 26.07 -14.41 -1.75
C VAL A 521 25.86 -15.33 -0.55
N ASN A 522 26.89 -16.06 -0.16
CA ASN A 522 26.87 -16.94 1.00
C ASN A 522 27.98 -16.57 1.99
N ILE A 523 27.60 -16.32 3.23
CA ILE A 523 28.49 -16.10 4.36
C ILE A 523 28.32 -17.30 5.29
N ASP A 524 29.33 -18.13 5.39
CA ASP A 524 29.22 -19.47 5.99
C ASP A 524 30.41 -19.76 6.93
N ASP A 525 30.29 -20.82 7.72
CA ASP A 525 31.37 -21.45 8.48
C ASP A 525 31.53 -22.92 8.02
N PRO A 526 32.06 -23.15 6.81
CA PRO A 526 31.87 -24.41 6.09
C PRO A 526 32.59 -25.59 6.74
N THR A 527 31.90 -26.73 6.76
CA THR A 527 32.42 -28.05 7.14
C THR A 527 33.08 -28.75 5.95
N GLU A 528 33.58 -29.97 6.11
CA GLU A 528 34.17 -30.72 4.99
C GLU A 528 33.10 -31.26 4.04
N ASN A 529 31.99 -31.76 4.60
CA ASN A 529 30.89 -32.33 3.85
C ASN A 529 29.59 -31.67 4.32
N ASN A 530 28.94 -30.92 3.43
CA ASN A 530 27.62 -30.32 3.66
C ASN A 530 26.83 -30.33 2.35
N LEU A 531 25.71 -31.07 2.30
CA LEU A 531 24.73 -31.03 1.22
C LEU A 531 23.40 -30.44 1.69
N ALA A 532 23.09 -29.24 1.21
CA ALA A 532 21.79 -28.63 1.43
C ALA A 532 20.82 -28.93 0.29
N THR A 533 19.53 -29.02 0.58
CA THR A 533 18.47 -29.28 -0.42
C THR A 533 17.45 -28.14 -0.46
N ALA A 534 17.05 -27.74 -1.67
CA ALA A 534 15.90 -26.89 -1.95
C ALA A 534 14.86 -27.63 -2.80
N LEU A 535 13.58 -27.28 -2.65
CA LEU A 535 12.47 -27.92 -3.39
C LEU A 535 11.79 -26.92 -4.33
N HIS A 536 11.56 -27.33 -5.57
CA HIS A 536 10.66 -26.67 -6.49
C HIS A 536 9.50 -27.62 -6.83
N THR A 537 8.29 -27.19 -6.47
CA THR A 537 7.06 -27.90 -6.77
C THR A 537 6.27 -27.16 -7.86
N PRO A 538 5.40 -27.85 -8.60
CA PRO A 538 4.37 -27.16 -9.37
C PRO A 538 3.43 -26.41 -8.40
N ALA A 539 2.76 -25.37 -8.91
CA ALA A 539 1.80 -24.58 -8.12
C ALA A 539 0.59 -25.40 -7.67
N ARG A 540 0.23 -26.43 -8.44
CA ARG A 540 -0.81 -27.42 -8.16
C ARG A 540 -0.48 -28.73 -8.88
N MET A 541 -1.06 -29.82 -8.42
CA MET A 541 -0.96 -31.12 -9.07
C MET A 541 -2.35 -31.67 -9.41
N PHE A 542 -2.42 -32.73 -10.21
CA PHE A 542 -3.69 -33.37 -10.58
C PHE A 542 -3.74 -34.81 -10.09
N GLY A 543 -4.85 -35.19 -9.46
CA GLY A 543 -5.06 -36.55 -8.97
C GLY A 543 -5.00 -37.57 -10.10
N ALA A 544 -4.38 -38.73 -9.84
CA ALA A 544 -4.15 -39.81 -10.79
C ALA A 544 -3.30 -39.46 -12.04
N GLN A 545 -2.59 -38.33 -12.03
CA GLN A 545 -1.65 -37.96 -13.10
C GLN A 545 -0.21 -37.85 -12.58
N PRO A 546 0.80 -38.24 -13.37
CA PRO A 546 2.20 -38.04 -12.97
C PRO A 546 2.49 -36.56 -12.74
N ALA A 547 3.14 -36.26 -11.62
CA ALA A 547 3.64 -34.94 -11.26
C ALA A 547 5.16 -34.99 -11.09
N GLU A 548 5.84 -33.94 -11.56
CA GLU A 548 7.27 -33.77 -11.39
C GLU A 548 7.57 -32.76 -10.29
N VAL A 549 8.51 -33.09 -9.42
CA VAL A 549 9.04 -32.22 -8.38
C VAL A 549 10.56 -32.18 -8.56
N THR A 550 11.15 -30.99 -8.51
CA THR A 550 12.60 -30.82 -8.67
C THR A 550 13.23 -30.49 -7.33
N ALA A 551 14.13 -31.35 -6.86
CA ALA A 551 15.01 -31.05 -5.75
C ALA A 551 16.34 -30.49 -6.27
N VAL A 552 16.82 -29.39 -5.70
CA VAL A 552 18.15 -28.82 -6.00
C VAL A 552 19.05 -29.10 -4.82
N VAL A 553 20.09 -29.89 -5.04
CA VAL A 553 21.09 -30.20 -4.00
C VAL A 553 22.33 -29.35 -4.25
N THR A 554 22.78 -28.63 -3.23
CA THR A 554 23.96 -27.75 -3.27
C THR A 554 25.00 -28.24 -2.28
N ASN A 555 26.25 -28.38 -2.73
CA ASN A 555 27.35 -28.77 -1.86
C ASN A 555 28.00 -27.52 -1.23
N TYR A 556 27.72 -27.24 0.05
CA TYR A 556 28.40 -26.19 0.83
C TYR A 556 29.64 -26.70 1.57
N GLY A 557 29.94 -28.00 1.48
CA GLY A 557 31.15 -28.60 2.01
C GLY A 557 32.40 -28.14 1.25
N THR A 558 33.56 -28.19 1.92
CA THR A 558 34.85 -27.90 1.28
C THR A 558 35.37 -29.05 0.41
N LYS A 559 34.77 -30.25 0.49
CA LYS A 559 35.11 -31.42 -0.33
C LYS A 559 34.04 -31.72 -1.39
N PRO A 560 34.40 -32.32 -2.54
CA PRO A 560 33.42 -32.84 -3.48
C PRO A 560 32.56 -33.96 -2.86
N ALA A 561 31.26 -33.95 -3.13
CA ALA A 561 30.32 -34.97 -2.69
C ALA A 561 29.99 -35.97 -3.81
N THR A 562 29.74 -37.24 -3.47
CA THR A 562 29.36 -38.31 -4.42
C THR A 562 28.62 -39.42 -3.68
N GLY A 563 27.66 -40.08 -4.34
CA GLY A 563 26.94 -41.23 -3.77
C GLY A 563 25.92 -40.83 -2.69
N TYR A 564 25.05 -39.88 -3.00
CA TYR A 564 23.93 -39.46 -2.15
C TYR A 564 22.59 -39.83 -2.79
N THR A 565 21.54 -39.97 -1.98
CA THR A 565 20.18 -40.30 -2.47
C THR A 565 19.23 -39.15 -2.16
N VAL A 566 18.49 -38.68 -3.16
CA VAL A 566 17.44 -37.67 -2.96
C VAL A 566 16.09 -38.38 -2.82
N ARG A 567 15.37 -38.15 -1.72
CA ARG A 567 14.07 -38.76 -1.44
C ARG A 567 12.98 -37.69 -1.34
N LEU A 568 11.82 -37.96 -1.95
CA LEU A 568 10.63 -37.11 -1.89
C LEU A 568 9.58 -37.77 -1.00
N TYR A 569 9.01 -36.99 -0.10
CA TYR A 569 7.92 -37.39 0.78
C TYR A 569 6.66 -36.58 0.47
N ALA A 570 5.51 -37.24 0.49
CA ALA A 570 4.20 -36.64 0.45
C ALA A 570 3.40 -37.12 1.66
N ASN A 571 2.91 -36.20 2.50
CA ASN A 571 2.19 -36.52 3.74
C ASN A 571 2.96 -37.55 4.61
N ASP A 572 4.27 -37.33 4.76
CA ASP A 572 5.23 -38.18 5.50
C ASP A 572 5.46 -39.60 4.93
N LYS A 573 4.88 -39.91 3.78
CA LYS A 573 5.13 -41.15 3.04
C LYS A 573 6.11 -40.89 1.91
N MET A 574 7.17 -41.68 1.81
CA MET A 574 8.09 -41.63 0.68
C MET A 574 7.34 -41.99 -0.61
N VAL A 575 7.40 -41.11 -1.62
CA VAL A 575 6.70 -41.28 -2.90
C VAL A 575 7.64 -41.43 -4.10
N ALA A 576 8.87 -40.95 -3.98
CA ALA A 576 9.91 -41.12 -4.99
C ALA A 576 11.30 -41.05 -4.35
N GLU A 577 12.28 -41.70 -4.98
CA GLU A 577 13.69 -41.55 -4.63
C GLU A 577 14.58 -41.64 -5.88
N ARG A 578 15.77 -41.07 -5.79
CA ARG A 578 16.77 -41.10 -6.86
C ARG A 578 18.19 -41.08 -6.31
N ASP A 579 18.96 -42.09 -6.65
CA ASP A 579 20.40 -42.15 -6.37
C ASP A 579 21.17 -41.22 -7.31
N VAL A 580 22.14 -40.49 -6.75
CA VAL A 580 23.03 -39.58 -7.48
C VAL A 580 24.48 -39.99 -7.21
N ASN A 581 25.12 -40.51 -8.26
CA ASN A 581 26.49 -41.02 -8.20
C ASN A 581 27.50 -40.03 -8.79
N GLU A 582 27.03 -39.06 -9.58
CA GLU A 582 27.85 -38.01 -10.13
C GLU A 582 28.48 -37.16 -9.02
N THR A 583 29.75 -36.80 -9.20
CA THR A 583 30.43 -35.90 -8.27
C THR A 583 29.81 -34.50 -8.35
N LEU A 584 29.56 -33.92 -7.18
CA LEU A 584 29.12 -32.54 -7.00
C LEU A 584 30.26 -31.75 -6.34
N ALA A 585 30.90 -30.85 -7.08
CA ALA A 585 32.01 -30.06 -6.57
C ALA A 585 31.54 -29.09 -5.47
N ALA A 586 32.47 -28.58 -4.65
CA ALA A 586 32.16 -27.56 -3.66
C ALA A 586 31.54 -26.31 -4.33
N ASN A 587 30.48 -25.78 -3.73
CA ASN A 587 29.61 -24.70 -4.22
C ASN A 587 28.87 -25.00 -5.54
N GLU A 588 28.85 -26.25 -6.00
CA GLU A 588 28.05 -26.66 -7.15
C GLU A 588 26.64 -27.08 -6.71
N SER A 589 25.65 -26.82 -7.57
CA SER A 589 24.26 -27.26 -7.39
C SER A 589 23.84 -28.21 -8.49
N ARG A 590 23.03 -29.22 -8.16
CA ARG A 590 22.47 -30.18 -9.11
C ARG A 590 20.96 -30.31 -8.95
N LYS A 591 20.24 -30.20 -10.07
CA LYS A 591 18.79 -30.44 -10.13
C LYS A 591 18.53 -31.93 -10.28
N THR A 592 17.63 -32.45 -9.46
CA THR A 592 17.18 -33.85 -9.45
C THR A 592 15.67 -33.86 -9.59
N VAL A 593 15.18 -34.33 -10.74
CA VAL A 593 13.74 -34.47 -11.01
C VAL A 593 13.25 -35.80 -10.42
N LEU A 594 12.19 -35.73 -9.63
CA LEU A 594 11.49 -36.83 -8.96
C LEU A 594 10.05 -36.85 -9.45
N THR A 595 9.56 -38.00 -9.90
CA THR A 595 8.21 -38.15 -10.46
C THR A 595 7.38 -39.08 -9.59
N PHE A 596 6.14 -38.69 -9.28
CA PHE A 596 5.17 -39.54 -8.57
C PHE A 596 3.74 -39.20 -9.02
N THR A 597 2.77 -40.04 -8.71
CA THR A 597 1.35 -39.82 -9.07
C THR A 597 0.53 -39.52 -7.81
N PRO A 598 0.02 -38.30 -7.61
CA PRO A 598 -0.90 -37.98 -6.51
C PRO A 598 -2.18 -38.83 -6.55
N THR A 599 -2.75 -39.11 -5.37
CA THR A 599 -3.98 -39.91 -5.28
C THR A 599 -5.23 -39.07 -5.63
N VAL A 600 -6.35 -39.73 -5.91
CA VAL A 600 -7.62 -39.06 -6.28
C VAL A 600 -8.43 -38.53 -5.09
N ASN A 601 -7.93 -38.64 -3.85
CA ASN A 601 -8.70 -38.33 -2.63
C ASN A 601 -8.02 -37.34 -1.69
N GLU A 602 -6.93 -36.75 -2.14
CA GLU A 602 -6.23 -35.72 -1.39
C GLU A 602 -6.48 -34.40 -2.11
N ASP A 603 -7.05 -33.41 -1.42
CA ASP A 603 -7.24 -32.07 -2.00
C ASP A 603 -5.95 -31.23 -1.92
N SER A 604 -4.95 -31.71 -1.17
CA SER A 604 -3.59 -31.14 -1.11
C SER A 604 -2.57 -32.18 -0.62
N LEU A 605 -1.30 -31.94 -0.91
CA LEU A 605 -0.16 -32.73 -0.47
C LEU A 605 0.86 -31.86 0.26
N LYS A 606 1.38 -32.35 1.38
CA LYS A 606 2.55 -31.78 2.05
C LYS A 606 3.82 -32.44 1.52
N LEU A 607 4.59 -31.72 0.71
CA LEU A 607 5.81 -32.21 0.07
C LEU A 607 7.08 -31.71 0.76
N TYR A 608 8.07 -32.57 0.92
CA TYR A 608 9.44 -32.19 1.25
C TYR A 608 10.43 -33.19 0.66
N ALA A 609 11.67 -32.77 0.42
CA ALA A 609 12.75 -33.64 -0.04
C ALA A 609 13.89 -33.69 0.97
N VAL A 610 14.64 -34.80 0.93
CA VAL A 610 15.82 -35.04 1.77
C VAL A 610 16.96 -35.52 0.88
N ALA A 611 18.14 -34.89 0.98
CA ALA A 611 19.39 -35.44 0.44
C ALA A 611 20.08 -36.27 1.53
N ASP A 612 20.00 -37.59 1.41
CA ASP A 612 20.67 -38.53 2.30
C ASP A 612 22.12 -38.75 1.85
N TYR A 613 23.06 -38.29 2.68
CA TYR A 613 24.49 -38.31 2.41
C TYR A 613 25.26 -38.76 3.64
N ALA A 614 25.87 -39.96 3.58
CA ALA A 614 26.46 -40.60 4.76
C ALA A 614 27.54 -39.79 5.51
N PRO A 615 28.45 -39.03 4.85
CA PRO A 615 29.48 -38.26 5.55
C PRO A 615 29.04 -36.82 5.91
N GLU A 616 27.75 -36.50 5.83
CA GLU A 616 27.15 -35.21 6.17
C GLU A 616 27.55 -34.72 7.57
N GLN A 617 27.83 -33.42 7.69
CA GLN A 617 28.23 -32.78 8.95
C GLN A 617 27.27 -31.65 9.38
N SER A 618 26.31 -31.30 8.54
CA SER A 618 25.29 -30.25 8.72
C SER A 618 23.89 -30.76 8.36
N PRO A 619 23.38 -31.84 9.00
CA PRO A 619 22.15 -32.53 8.60
C PRO A 619 20.88 -31.67 8.60
N GLU A 620 20.91 -30.51 9.25
CA GLU A 620 19.80 -29.56 9.36
C GLU A 620 19.38 -28.92 8.02
N ASP A 621 20.28 -28.83 7.04
CA ASP A 621 19.98 -28.22 5.73
C ASP A 621 19.75 -29.24 4.60
N ASN A 622 19.95 -30.54 4.88
CA ASN A 622 19.67 -31.65 3.97
C ASN A 622 18.18 -31.82 3.66
N THR A 623 17.30 -31.42 4.58
CA THR A 623 15.85 -31.55 4.46
C THR A 623 15.23 -30.21 4.10
N THR A 624 14.41 -30.21 3.05
CA THR A 624 13.71 -29.00 2.63
C THR A 624 12.61 -28.64 3.63
N ALA A 625 12.22 -27.36 3.66
CA ALA A 625 10.94 -26.99 4.27
C ALA A 625 9.79 -27.74 3.58
N THR A 626 8.71 -27.99 4.33
CA THR A 626 7.49 -28.60 3.80
C THR A 626 6.69 -27.60 2.99
N VAL A 627 6.40 -27.92 1.73
CA VAL A 627 5.56 -27.14 0.82
C VAL A 627 4.18 -27.81 0.74
N THR A 628 3.11 -27.05 0.96
CA THR A 628 1.74 -27.57 0.75
C THR A 628 1.31 -27.22 -0.67
N VAL A 629 1.00 -28.24 -1.47
CA VAL A 629 0.60 -28.09 -2.87
C VAL A 629 -0.83 -28.58 -3.04
N PRO A 630 -1.76 -27.77 -3.57
CA PRO A 630 -3.12 -28.20 -3.86
C PRO A 630 -3.15 -29.28 -4.94
N VAL A 631 -4.07 -30.23 -4.81
CA VAL A 631 -4.30 -31.30 -5.78
C VAL A 631 -5.70 -31.16 -6.35
N ILE A 632 -5.78 -30.87 -7.64
CA ILE A 632 -7.03 -30.71 -8.37
C ILE A 632 -7.53 -32.08 -8.80
N GLN A 633 -8.76 -32.38 -8.38
CA GLN A 633 -9.41 -33.66 -8.64
C GLN A 633 -10.32 -33.57 -9.85
N THR A 634 -10.51 -34.70 -10.53
CA THR A 634 -11.36 -34.74 -11.73
C THR A 634 -12.82 -34.50 -11.35
N GLN A 635 -13.55 -33.78 -12.20
CA GLN A 635 -14.99 -33.52 -12.03
C GLN A 635 -15.81 -34.67 -12.64
N VAL A 636 -15.66 -35.86 -12.07
CA VAL A 636 -16.43 -37.08 -12.39
C VAL A 636 -17.17 -37.53 -11.14
N THR A 637 -18.47 -37.76 -11.28
CA THR A 637 -19.35 -38.19 -10.18
C THR A 637 -18.89 -39.55 -9.64
N PRO A 638 -18.57 -39.68 -8.35
CA PRO A 638 -18.13 -40.94 -7.77
C PRO A 638 -19.31 -41.90 -7.55
N VAL A 639 -19.01 -43.18 -7.42
CA VAL A 639 -19.97 -44.17 -6.91
C VAL A 639 -20.29 -43.86 -5.44
N THR A 640 -21.55 -43.91 -5.04
CA THR A 640 -21.96 -43.66 -3.63
C THR A 640 -22.61 -44.87 -2.97
N THR A 641 -22.80 -45.96 -3.70
CA THR A 641 -23.56 -47.14 -3.27
C THR A 641 -22.70 -48.41 -3.21
N LEU A 642 -21.37 -48.28 -3.07
CA LEU A 642 -20.50 -49.44 -2.97
C LEU A 642 -20.85 -50.25 -1.73
N SER A 643 -21.06 -51.54 -1.93
CA SER A 643 -21.28 -52.54 -0.89
C SER A 643 -20.35 -53.72 -1.12
N ALA A 644 -19.92 -54.36 -0.03
CA ALA A 644 -19.09 -55.56 -0.07
C ALA A 644 -19.65 -56.60 0.90
N HIS A 645 -19.73 -57.85 0.46
CA HIS A 645 -20.25 -58.97 1.23
C HIS A 645 -19.32 -60.19 1.12
N HIS A 646 -18.98 -60.80 2.26
CA HIS A 646 -18.21 -62.03 2.29
C HIS A 646 -19.12 -63.25 2.14
N ASN A 647 -18.84 -64.14 1.17
CA ASN A 647 -19.65 -65.34 0.95
C ASN A 647 -19.04 -66.64 1.50
N GLY A 648 -18.02 -66.54 2.37
CA GLY A 648 -17.33 -67.69 2.98
C GLY A 648 -16.04 -68.11 2.26
N THR A 649 -15.77 -67.58 1.07
CA THR A 649 -14.49 -67.83 0.36
C THR A 649 -13.97 -66.58 -0.34
N VAL A 650 -14.86 -65.75 -0.89
CA VAL A 650 -14.51 -64.54 -1.65
C VAL A 650 -15.30 -63.33 -1.15
N ASN A 651 -14.81 -62.14 -1.49
CA ASN A 651 -15.51 -60.88 -1.21
C ASN A 651 -16.24 -60.43 -2.50
N GLN A 652 -17.56 -60.26 -2.42
CA GLN A 652 -18.41 -59.82 -3.53
C GLN A 652 -18.75 -58.35 -3.36
N LEU A 653 -18.39 -57.54 -4.37
CA LEU A 653 -18.62 -56.11 -4.41
C LEU A 653 -19.72 -55.79 -5.43
N ALA A 654 -20.62 -54.88 -5.08
CA ALA A 654 -21.67 -54.39 -5.97
C ALA A 654 -21.96 -52.90 -5.72
N TRP A 655 -22.29 -52.18 -6.80
CA TRP A 655 -22.67 -50.78 -6.76
C TRP A 655 -23.67 -50.43 -7.88
N ASN A 656 -24.16 -49.19 -7.90
CA ASN A 656 -25.03 -48.70 -8.96
C ASN A 656 -24.20 -48.11 -10.09
N LYS A 657 -24.65 -48.31 -11.35
CA LYS A 657 -24.05 -47.64 -12.50
C LYS A 657 -24.22 -46.12 -12.36
N VAL A 658 -23.14 -45.36 -12.54
CA VAL A 658 -23.19 -43.90 -12.63
C VAL A 658 -23.70 -43.49 -14.03
N ALA A 659 -24.58 -42.48 -14.09
CA ALA A 659 -25.21 -42.07 -15.33
C ALA A 659 -24.23 -41.36 -16.28
N ASP A 660 -24.45 -41.56 -17.59
CA ASP A 660 -23.71 -40.91 -18.66
C ASP A 660 -24.35 -39.52 -18.96
N ASP A 661 -24.21 -38.54 -18.05
CA ASP A 661 -24.80 -37.20 -18.21
C ASP A 661 -23.94 -36.27 -19.06
N LYS A 662 -24.59 -35.55 -19.98
CA LYS A 662 -23.97 -34.59 -20.90
C LYS A 662 -24.96 -33.46 -21.19
N THR A 663 -24.47 -32.23 -21.21
CA THR A 663 -25.26 -31.04 -21.53
C THR A 663 -24.42 -30.07 -22.34
N THR A 664 -24.98 -29.58 -23.44
CA THR A 664 -24.41 -28.43 -24.16
C THR A 664 -24.75 -27.14 -23.42
N VAL A 665 -23.74 -26.30 -23.20
CA VAL A 665 -23.87 -24.97 -22.60
C VAL A 665 -23.32 -23.92 -23.54
N THR A 666 -23.90 -22.72 -23.47
CA THR A 666 -23.38 -21.50 -24.10
C THR A 666 -23.16 -20.48 -22.99
N ASP A 667 -21.95 -19.96 -22.91
CA ASP A 667 -21.56 -18.90 -21.99
C ASP A 667 -21.43 -17.59 -22.76
N ASP A 668 -22.31 -16.64 -22.44
CA ASP A 668 -22.41 -15.30 -23.05
C ASP A 668 -21.65 -14.24 -22.24
N MET A 669 -20.88 -14.64 -21.21
CA MET A 669 -20.07 -13.76 -20.36
C MET A 669 -20.86 -12.74 -19.51
N GLU A 670 -22.18 -12.70 -19.59
CA GLU A 670 -23.02 -11.73 -18.88
C GLU A 670 -23.09 -11.99 -17.37
N SER A 671 -22.77 -13.21 -16.94
CA SER A 671 -22.83 -13.63 -15.53
C SER A 671 -21.59 -13.24 -14.71
N TYR A 672 -20.55 -12.68 -15.35
CA TYR A 672 -19.28 -12.33 -14.69
C TYR A 672 -19.13 -10.82 -14.52
N PRO A 673 -18.52 -10.33 -13.41
CA PRO A 673 -18.31 -8.91 -13.24
C PRO A 673 -17.40 -8.33 -14.33
N ALA A 674 -17.81 -7.23 -14.93
CA ALA A 674 -16.98 -6.45 -15.84
C ALA A 674 -15.68 -6.04 -15.16
N PHE A 675 -14.56 -6.14 -15.88
CA PHE A 675 -13.23 -5.81 -15.42
C PHE A 675 -12.95 -6.46 -14.06
N SER A 676 -12.93 -7.79 -14.03
CA SER A 676 -12.57 -8.56 -12.84
C SER A 676 -11.25 -9.31 -13.04
N LEU A 677 -10.33 -9.08 -12.11
CA LEU A 677 -9.13 -9.89 -11.85
C LEU A 677 -9.17 -10.27 -10.36
N PRO A 678 -8.58 -11.40 -9.92
CA PRO A 678 -8.49 -11.71 -8.50
C PRO A 678 -7.60 -10.69 -7.76
N GLY A 679 -8.02 -10.30 -6.55
CA GLY A 679 -7.25 -9.41 -5.68
C GLY A 679 -7.46 -7.92 -5.97
N ASP A 680 -6.93 -7.09 -5.08
CA ASP A 680 -6.96 -5.62 -5.08
C ASP A 680 -6.02 -4.97 -6.12
N GLY A 681 -5.81 -5.63 -7.26
CA GLY A 681 -5.00 -5.09 -8.36
C GLY A 681 -3.49 -5.12 -8.11
N HIS A 682 -3.00 -6.02 -7.25
CA HIS A 682 -1.57 -6.19 -7.02
C HIS A 682 -0.98 -7.37 -7.81
N TYR A 683 0.08 -7.04 -8.55
CA TYR A 683 0.95 -7.92 -9.32
C TYR A 683 1.16 -9.29 -8.65
N LEU A 684 0.99 -10.38 -9.43
CA LEU A 684 1.72 -11.67 -9.40
C LEU A 684 0.85 -12.94 -9.52
N GLU A 685 -0.47 -12.86 -9.55
CA GLU A 685 -1.30 -14.02 -9.95
C GLU A 685 -1.47 -14.06 -11.48
N TYR A 686 -0.46 -14.58 -12.17
CA TYR A 686 -0.51 -14.87 -13.62
C TYR A 686 -1.47 -16.04 -13.96
N GLU A 687 -2.08 -16.65 -12.93
CA GLU A 687 -3.09 -17.70 -13.00
C GLU A 687 -4.37 -17.18 -12.33
N TYR A 688 -5.49 -17.08 -13.06
CA TYR A 688 -6.75 -16.60 -12.47
C TYR A 688 -7.99 -17.21 -13.12
N HIS A 689 -9.18 -16.90 -12.60
CA HIS A 689 -10.44 -17.36 -13.16
C HIS A 689 -11.38 -16.21 -13.49
N ILE A 690 -12.08 -16.34 -14.63
CA ILE A 690 -13.26 -15.56 -14.97
C ILE A 690 -14.42 -16.53 -14.94
N GLY A 691 -15.20 -16.51 -13.87
CA GLY A 691 -16.17 -17.56 -13.63
C GLY A 691 -15.51 -18.94 -13.60
N PRO A 692 -15.97 -19.93 -14.38
CA PRO A 692 -15.37 -21.25 -14.46
C PRO A 692 -14.17 -21.32 -15.42
N TRP A 693 -13.88 -20.26 -16.18
CA TRP A 693 -12.78 -20.23 -17.15
C TRP A 693 -11.46 -19.97 -16.46
N TYR A 694 -10.48 -20.82 -16.73
CA TYR A 694 -9.12 -20.64 -16.23
C TYR A 694 -8.31 -19.79 -17.20
N ASN A 695 -7.60 -18.79 -16.70
CA ASN A 695 -6.81 -17.86 -17.48
C ASN A 695 -5.35 -17.94 -17.05
N TYR A 696 -4.44 -17.98 -18.03
CA TYR A 696 -3.01 -17.98 -17.78
C TYR A 696 -2.29 -16.99 -18.69
N ASP A 697 -1.65 -16.00 -18.06
CA ASP A 697 -0.79 -15.01 -18.71
C ASP A 697 0.64 -15.58 -18.77
N ALA A 698 0.99 -16.18 -19.92
CA ALA A 698 2.29 -16.84 -20.07
C ALA A 698 3.40 -15.87 -20.44
N ASP A 699 3.08 -14.75 -21.09
CA ASP A 699 4.05 -13.76 -21.53
C ASP A 699 4.36 -12.70 -20.47
N LYS A 700 3.42 -12.45 -19.55
CA LYS A 700 3.53 -11.53 -18.42
C LYS A 700 3.80 -10.09 -18.85
N GLU A 701 3.45 -9.76 -20.09
CA GLU A 701 3.64 -8.45 -20.67
C GLU A 701 2.45 -7.55 -20.30
N TYR A 702 2.72 -6.26 -20.18
CA TYR A 702 1.69 -5.28 -19.90
C TYR A 702 0.76 -5.12 -21.10
N SER A 703 -0.55 -5.12 -20.85
CA SER A 703 -1.56 -4.90 -21.89
C SER A 703 -1.40 -3.53 -22.57
N LEU A 704 -1.71 -3.48 -23.86
CA LEU A 704 -1.72 -2.27 -24.68
C LEU A 704 -2.83 -1.32 -24.25
N ASP A 705 -2.53 -0.02 -24.26
CA ASP A 705 -3.50 1.07 -24.14
C ASP A 705 -4.28 1.29 -25.45
N ILE A 706 -5.57 1.62 -25.37
CA ILE A 706 -6.33 1.98 -26.57
C ILE A 706 -6.46 3.50 -26.62
N SER A 707 -5.55 4.15 -27.33
CA SER A 707 -5.55 5.61 -27.54
C SER A 707 -6.96 6.20 -27.72
N GLY A 708 -7.32 7.10 -26.80
CA GLY A 708 -8.62 7.76 -26.73
C GLY A 708 -9.71 6.99 -25.97
N TYR A 709 -9.37 5.89 -25.30
CA TYR A 709 -10.29 5.10 -24.48
C TYR A 709 -9.59 4.67 -23.20
N HIS A 710 -10.27 4.80 -22.07
CA HIS A 710 -9.77 4.44 -20.75
C HIS A 710 -10.70 3.43 -20.09
N PHE A 711 -10.11 2.36 -19.54
CA PHE A 711 -10.81 1.27 -18.86
C PHE A 711 -9.97 0.72 -17.71
N ASN A 712 -10.59 -0.04 -16.82
CA ASN A 712 -9.89 -0.63 -15.68
C ASN A 712 -8.87 -1.68 -16.15
N PHE A 713 -7.70 -1.67 -15.51
CA PHE A 713 -6.54 -2.55 -15.82
C PHE A 713 -5.84 -2.28 -17.15
N GLU A 714 -6.08 -1.13 -17.79
CA GLU A 714 -5.21 -0.65 -18.87
C GLU A 714 -3.75 -0.60 -18.41
N GLU A 715 -2.83 -1.06 -19.26
CA GLU A 715 -1.39 -1.15 -18.94
C GLU A 715 -1.05 -2.05 -17.74
N GLU A 716 -1.92 -3.02 -17.39
CA GLU A 716 -1.61 -4.09 -16.44
C GLU A 716 -1.38 -5.43 -17.16
N ALA A 717 -0.69 -6.37 -16.51
CA ALA A 717 -0.41 -7.70 -17.06
C ALA A 717 -1.57 -8.68 -16.78
N PHE A 718 -2.17 -9.22 -17.83
CA PHE A 718 -3.24 -10.23 -17.76
C PHE A 718 -3.47 -10.90 -19.12
N ALA A 719 -3.95 -12.15 -19.11
CA ALA A 719 -4.39 -12.87 -20.30
C ALA A 719 -5.71 -12.36 -20.94
N PHE A 720 -6.85 -12.54 -20.26
CA PHE A 720 -8.18 -12.07 -20.72
C PHE A 720 -8.92 -11.35 -19.60
N ILE A 721 -9.80 -10.41 -19.95
CA ILE A 721 -10.73 -9.76 -19.02
C ILE A 721 -12.16 -9.81 -19.53
N THR A 722 -13.14 -9.83 -18.62
CA THR A 722 -14.54 -9.55 -18.96
C THR A 722 -14.68 -8.08 -19.31
N PHE A 723 -14.73 -7.77 -20.60
CA PHE A 723 -14.79 -6.41 -21.11
C PHE A 723 -16.24 -5.97 -21.27
N ASN A 724 -16.56 -4.77 -20.78
CA ASN A 724 -17.88 -4.16 -20.95
C ASN A 724 -17.74 -2.75 -21.53
N ALA A 725 -18.19 -2.58 -22.78
CA ALA A 725 -18.04 -1.34 -23.53
C ALA A 725 -18.83 -0.16 -22.93
N ASP A 726 -19.88 -0.41 -22.14
CA ASP A 726 -20.64 0.65 -21.46
C ASP A 726 -19.81 1.33 -20.35
N SER A 727 -18.73 0.70 -19.88
CA SER A 727 -17.90 1.21 -18.77
C SER A 727 -16.58 1.85 -19.21
N VAL A 728 -16.33 1.94 -20.52
CA VAL A 728 -15.12 2.53 -21.10
C VAL A 728 -15.34 4.03 -21.34
N LYS A 729 -14.37 4.86 -20.96
CA LYS A 729 -14.45 6.33 -21.06
C LYS A 729 -13.63 6.83 -22.26
N ALA A 730 -14.17 7.78 -23.04
CA ALA A 730 -13.49 8.34 -24.22
C ALA A 730 -12.46 9.45 -23.91
N ASP A 731 -12.46 9.98 -22.68
CA ASP A 731 -11.54 10.98 -22.14
C ASP A 731 -11.67 11.02 -20.60
N GLU A 732 -10.77 11.73 -19.90
CA GLU A 732 -10.88 11.96 -18.44
C GLU A 732 -12.21 12.63 -18.04
N ALA A 733 -12.90 13.29 -18.99
CA ALA A 733 -14.14 14.02 -18.81
C ALA A 733 -15.43 13.20 -19.03
N GLY A 734 -15.34 11.97 -19.57
CA GLY A 734 -16.45 11.03 -19.74
C GLY A 734 -17.42 11.31 -20.90
N THR A 735 -16.99 11.94 -22.00
CA THR A 735 -17.94 12.59 -22.94
C THR A 735 -18.60 11.68 -24.00
N ALA A 736 -18.19 10.42 -24.16
CA ALA A 736 -18.89 9.44 -25.01
C ALA A 736 -18.75 7.99 -24.48
N ALA A 737 -19.81 7.18 -24.62
CA ALA A 737 -19.78 5.75 -24.26
C ALA A 737 -19.14 4.95 -25.40
N ALA A 738 -18.07 4.19 -25.12
CA ALA A 738 -17.45 3.34 -26.14
C ALA A 738 -18.43 2.30 -26.73
N SER A 739 -19.53 1.99 -26.03
CA SER A 739 -20.62 1.15 -26.51
C SER A 739 -21.39 1.71 -27.72
N THR A 740 -21.23 2.99 -28.06
CA THR A 740 -21.77 3.53 -29.32
C THR A 740 -20.88 3.23 -30.54
N LEU A 741 -19.70 2.63 -30.34
CA LEU A 741 -18.81 2.23 -31.42
C LEU A 741 -19.03 0.76 -31.77
N ASP A 742 -19.29 0.49 -33.04
CA ASP A 742 -19.52 -0.86 -33.56
C ASP A 742 -18.36 -1.82 -33.21
N VAL A 743 -17.14 -1.29 -33.11
CA VAL A 743 -15.93 -2.06 -32.80
C VAL A 743 -15.94 -2.68 -31.39
N PHE A 744 -16.60 -2.05 -30.41
CA PHE A 744 -16.70 -2.58 -29.03
C PHE A 744 -18.09 -3.15 -28.71
N LYS A 745 -18.99 -3.24 -29.68
CA LYS A 745 -20.30 -3.88 -29.48
C LYS A 745 -20.14 -5.39 -29.29
N ALA A 746 -20.64 -5.94 -28.18
CA ALA A 746 -20.68 -7.38 -27.93
C ALA A 746 -21.48 -8.12 -29.01
N HIS A 747 -21.26 -9.43 -29.19
CA HIS A 747 -22.02 -10.22 -30.16
C HIS A 747 -23.44 -10.47 -29.63
N SER A 748 -23.52 -10.93 -28.37
CA SER A 748 -24.75 -10.97 -27.60
C SER A 748 -24.60 -10.09 -26.35
N GLY A 749 -25.71 -9.71 -25.70
CA GLY A 749 -25.64 -8.95 -24.44
C GLY A 749 -24.86 -7.62 -24.52
N LYS A 750 -23.98 -7.42 -23.53
CA LYS A 750 -23.16 -6.23 -23.29
C LYS A 750 -21.68 -6.53 -23.01
N GLN A 751 -21.34 -7.76 -22.68
CA GLN A 751 -20.01 -8.16 -22.24
C GLN A 751 -19.43 -9.20 -23.19
N PHE A 752 -18.10 -9.25 -23.25
CA PHE A 752 -17.34 -10.26 -23.98
C PHE A 752 -15.95 -10.40 -23.34
N LEU A 753 -15.18 -11.43 -23.70
CA LEU A 753 -13.80 -11.56 -23.26
C LEU A 753 -12.86 -10.79 -24.19
N ALA A 754 -11.94 -10.03 -23.61
CA ALA A 754 -10.90 -9.31 -24.36
C ALA A 754 -9.49 -9.70 -23.88
N ALA A 755 -8.62 -10.02 -24.83
CA ALA A 755 -7.17 -10.15 -24.64
C ALA A 755 -6.45 -9.11 -25.50
N PHE A 756 -5.48 -8.41 -24.92
CA PHE A 756 -4.82 -7.27 -25.55
C PHE A 756 -3.42 -7.70 -25.99
N THR A 757 -2.90 -7.11 -27.06
CA THR A 757 -1.47 -7.24 -27.33
C THR A 757 -0.66 -6.42 -26.33
N MET A 758 0.66 -6.60 -26.29
CA MET A 758 1.55 -5.91 -25.34
C MET A 758 1.78 -4.43 -25.66
N ASN A 759 1.95 -3.60 -24.61
CA ASN A 759 2.47 -2.24 -24.72
C ASN A 759 3.96 -2.26 -25.10
N GLN A 760 4.31 -1.74 -26.28
CA GLN A 760 5.67 -1.80 -26.82
C GLN A 760 6.67 -0.93 -26.05
N ASP A 761 6.23 0.14 -25.37
CA ASP A 761 7.12 1.01 -24.60
C ASP A 761 7.52 0.39 -23.25
N MET A 762 6.73 -0.59 -22.78
CA MET A 762 6.94 -1.32 -21.52
C MET A 762 7.33 -2.79 -21.72
N ALA A 763 7.44 -3.21 -22.98
CA ALA A 763 7.73 -4.58 -23.39
C ALA A 763 9.05 -5.12 -22.82
N MET A 764 8.99 -6.27 -22.17
CA MET A 764 10.15 -7.02 -21.69
C MET A 764 10.76 -7.94 -22.77
N GLY A 765 10.15 -7.98 -23.96
CA GLY A 765 10.64 -8.68 -25.15
C GLY A 765 10.09 -10.08 -25.35
N ASN A 766 9.07 -10.48 -24.56
CA ASN A 766 8.36 -11.75 -24.72
C ASN A 766 7.34 -11.66 -25.87
N LYS A 767 6.97 -12.81 -26.44
CA LYS A 767 5.91 -12.90 -27.46
C LYS A 767 4.57 -13.06 -26.77
N VAL A 768 3.51 -12.51 -27.36
CA VAL A 768 2.16 -12.66 -26.84
C VAL A 768 1.78 -14.13 -26.66
N SER A 769 1.32 -14.50 -25.46
CA SER A 769 0.96 -15.87 -25.09
C SER A 769 -0.07 -15.89 -23.95
N ASP A 770 -1.33 -15.61 -24.31
CA ASP A 770 -2.44 -15.56 -23.35
C ASP A 770 -3.37 -16.76 -23.53
N TRP A 771 -3.60 -17.52 -22.45
CA TRP A 771 -4.40 -18.73 -22.50
C TRP A 771 -5.74 -18.55 -21.80
N LEU A 772 -6.83 -18.70 -22.54
CA LEU A 772 -8.18 -18.90 -22.01
C LEU A 772 -8.52 -20.39 -22.07
N ILE A 773 -8.65 -21.04 -20.92
CA ILE A 773 -8.83 -22.48 -20.78
C ILE A 773 -10.24 -22.79 -20.27
N SER A 774 -10.89 -23.72 -20.96
CA SER A 774 -12.28 -24.10 -20.69
C SER A 774 -12.47 -24.73 -19.32
N PRO A 775 -13.71 -24.75 -18.81
CA PRO A 775 -14.13 -25.69 -17.78
C PRO A 775 -14.00 -27.15 -18.26
N ALA A 776 -14.19 -28.09 -17.35
CA ALA A 776 -14.08 -29.52 -17.65
C ALA A 776 -15.16 -29.98 -18.63
N LEU A 777 -14.73 -30.45 -19.81
CA LEU A 777 -15.59 -30.97 -20.88
C LEU A 777 -16.16 -32.34 -20.54
N SER A 778 -17.13 -32.83 -21.32
CA SER A 778 -17.67 -34.20 -21.19
C SER A 778 -16.63 -35.29 -21.43
N GLY A 779 -15.50 -34.99 -22.10
CA GLY A 779 -14.50 -36.00 -22.49
C GLY A 779 -14.88 -36.83 -23.71
N ASP A 780 -16.09 -36.65 -24.25
CA ASP A 780 -16.51 -37.26 -25.51
C ASP A 780 -16.09 -36.38 -26.70
N ALA A 781 -16.04 -36.99 -27.90
CA ALA A 781 -15.83 -36.22 -29.13
C ALA A 781 -16.99 -35.24 -29.33
N GLN A 782 -16.67 -33.96 -29.55
CA GLN A 782 -17.67 -32.88 -29.60
C GLN A 782 -17.24 -31.74 -30.53
N HIS A 783 -18.18 -30.85 -30.85
CA HIS A 783 -17.88 -29.58 -31.51
C HIS A 783 -18.02 -28.44 -30.50
N ILE A 784 -17.00 -27.59 -30.43
CA ILE A 784 -17.09 -26.31 -29.73
C ILE A 784 -17.30 -25.19 -30.73
N SER A 785 -17.95 -24.10 -30.31
CA SER A 785 -18.04 -22.90 -31.14
C SER A 785 -17.98 -21.62 -30.32
N PHE A 786 -17.44 -20.55 -30.88
CA PHE A 786 -17.41 -19.22 -30.26
C PHE A 786 -17.41 -18.15 -31.34
N TRP A 787 -17.77 -16.93 -30.97
CA TRP A 787 -17.68 -15.77 -31.83
C TRP A 787 -16.41 -14.99 -31.52
N TYR A 788 -15.78 -14.45 -32.55
CA TYR A 788 -14.57 -13.64 -32.39
C TYR A 788 -14.53 -12.44 -33.34
N LYS A 789 -13.82 -11.38 -32.93
CA LYS A 789 -13.46 -10.23 -33.78
C LYS A 789 -12.20 -9.51 -33.27
N THR A 790 -11.78 -8.47 -33.98
CA THR A 790 -10.70 -7.56 -33.57
C THR A 790 -10.99 -6.10 -33.97
N LEU A 791 -10.11 -5.16 -33.61
CA LEU A 791 -10.27 -3.73 -33.93
C LEU A 791 -10.15 -3.41 -35.44
N ASN A 792 -9.53 -4.29 -36.23
CA ASN A 792 -9.31 -4.14 -37.67
C ASN A 792 -8.55 -2.84 -38.06
N LYS A 793 -7.54 -2.47 -37.28
CA LYS A 793 -6.62 -1.36 -37.61
C LYS A 793 -5.52 -1.80 -38.59
N THR A 794 -4.88 -0.84 -39.28
CA THR A 794 -3.83 -1.07 -40.30
C THR A 794 -2.55 -1.73 -39.77
N ASN A 795 -2.34 -1.80 -38.45
CA ASN A 795 -1.10 -2.21 -37.79
C ASN A 795 -0.97 -3.74 -37.60
N GLY A 796 -1.28 -4.53 -38.63
CA GLY A 796 -1.12 -5.99 -38.62
C GLY A 796 -2.37 -6.76 -38.20
N THR A 797 -2.26 -8.10 -38.23
CA THR A 797 -3.36 -9.05 -38.03
C THR A 797 -3.10 -9.84 -36.75
N PRO A 798 -3.98 -9.76 -35.73
CA PRO A 798 -3.82 -10.57 -34.53
C PRO A 798 -4.10 -12.03 -34.84
N SER A 799 -3.55 -12.89 -33.99
CA SER A 799 -3.66 -14.32 -34.17
C SER A 799 -3.89 -15.09 -32.89
N PHE A 800 -4.60 -16.20 -33.02
CA PHE A 800 -4.81 -17.15 -31.95
C PHE A 800 -4.82 -18.58 -32.51
N GLU A 801 -4.72 -19.55 -31.63
CA GLU A 801 -4.90 -20.96 -31.93
C GLU A 801 -5.89 -21.61 -30.95
N VAL A 802 -6.45 -22.75 -31.36
CA VAL A 802 -7.29 -23.58 -30.48
C VAL A 802 -6.56 -24.88 -30.19
N ALA A 803 -6.30 -25.12 -28.91
CA ALA A 803 -5.63 -26.32 -28.43
C ALA A 803 -6.55 -27.13 -27.52
N TYR A 804 -6.19 -28.39 -27.26
CA TYR A 804 -6.87 -29.20 -26.27
C TYR A 804 -5.88 -29.98 -25.42
N SER A 805 -6.32 -30.31 -24.21
CA SER A 805 -5.60 -31.16 -23.26
C SER A 805 -6.41 -32.41 -22.98
N THR A 806 -5.73 -33.56 -22.95
CA THR A 806 -6.30 -34.85 -22.53
C THR A 806 -6.01 -35.18 -21.08
N THR A 807 -5.23 -34.32 -20.40
CA THR A 807 -4.74 -34.54 -19.05
C THR A 807 -5.38 -33.54 -18.10
N ASP A 808 -4.91 -32.30 -18.05
CA ASP A 808 -5.32 -31.31 -17.07
C ASP A 808 -5.50 -29.91 -17.68
N SER A 809 -5.84 -28.94 -16.84
CA SER A 809 -6.09 -27.55 -17.25
C SER A 809 -4.85 -26.67 -17.14
N LEU A 810 -3.64 -27.22 -16.96
CA LEU A 810 -2.41 -26.43 -17.03
C LEU A 810 -2.12 -26.07 -18.48
N TYR A 811 -1.73 -24.83 -18.73
CA TYR A 811 -1.41 -24.37 -20.09
C TYR A 811 -0.33 -25.23 -20.76
N THR A 812 0.64 -25.75 -20.00
CA THR A 812 1.70 -26.65 -20.50
C THR A 812 1.19 -28.01 -20.98
N SER A 813 -0.02 -28.41 -20.57
CA SER A 813 -0.63 -29.69 -20.95
C SER A 813 -1.34 -29.64 -22.31
N PHE A 814 -1.47 -28.47 -22.91
CA PHE A 814 -2.08 -28.27 -24.23
C PHE A 814 -1.08 -28.57 -25.35
N THR A 815 -0.63 -29.81 -25.43
CA THR A 815 0.36 -30.29 -26.42
C THR A 815 -0.25 -30.65 -27.77
N HIS A 816 -1.57 -30.50 -27.94
CA HIS A 816 -2.28 -30.84 -29.16
C HIS A 816 -3.07 -29.63 -29.68
N THR A 817 -2.74 -29.16 -30.87
CA THR A 817 -3.53 -28.15 -31.58
C THR A 817 -4.62 -28.82 -32.40
N VAL A 818 -5.82 -28.24 -32.39
CA VAL A 818 -6.96 -28.75 -33.18
C VAL A 818 -6.92 -28.20 -34.61
N THR A 819 -6.18 -27.12 -34.81
CA THR A 819 -6.00 -26.44 -36.09
C THR A 819 -4.52 -26.49 -36.48
N ASP A 820 -4.19 -27.09 -37.63
CA ASP A 820 -2.85 -27.01 -38.25
C ASP A 820 -2.48 -25.57 -38.69
N THR A 821 -3.28 -24.56 -38.33
CA THR A 821 -3.10 -23.17 -38.76
C THR A 821 -3.44 -22.20 -37.65
N VAL A 822 -2.49 -21.31 -37.34
CA VAL A 822 -2.71 -20.08 -36.59
C VAL A 822 -3.77 -19.25 -37.31
N ILE A 823 -4.85 -18.87 -36.62
CA ILE A 823 -5.97 -18.14 -37.21
C ILE A 823 -5.65 -16.65 -37.22
N SER A 824 -5.54 -16.08 -38.42
CA SER A 824 -5.33 -14.65 -38.65
C SER A 824 -6.65 -13.89 -38.75
N MET A 825 -6.88 -12.91 -37.87
CA MET A 825 -8.10 -12.11 -37.84
C MET A 825 -8.04 -10.88 -38.76
N LYS A 826 -9.00 -10.72 -39.68
CA LYS A 826 -8.99 -9.60 -40.66
C LYS A 826 -10.27 -8.77 -40.68
N THR A 827 -11.10 -8.83 -39.65
CA THR A 827 -12.41 -8.17 -39.67
C THR A 827 -12.81 -7.60 -38.31
N ALA A 828 -13.51 -6.47 -38.37
CA ALA A 828 -14.18 -5.83 -37.23
C ALA A 828 -15.58 -6.41 -36.97
N GLU A 829 -16.06 -7.27 -37.86
CA GLU A 829 -17.35 -7.96 -37.73
C GLU A 829 -17.18 -9.29 -37.00
N TRP A 830 -18.12 -9.63 -36.13
CA TRP A 830 -18.16 -10.91 -35.44
C TRP A 830 -18.21 -12.08 -36.42
N GLN A 831 -17.32 -13.06 -36.23
CA GLN A 831 -17.28 -14.30 -37.01
C GLN A 831 -17.44 -15.50 -36.09
N LYS A 832 -18.23 -16.48 -36.51
CA LYS A 832 -18.39 -17.73 -35.76
C LYS A 832 -17.31 -18.74 -36.15
N MET A 833 -16.60 -19.24 -35.16
CA MET A 833 -15.69 -20.37 -35.27
C MET A 833 -16.37 -21.64 -34.75
N THR A 834 -16.16 -22.78 -35.44
CA THR A 834 -16.53 -24.12 -34.96
C THR A 834 -15.33 -25.04 -35.10
N VAL A 835 -15.01 -25.77 -34.02
CA VAL A 835 -13.82 -26.64 -33.94
C VAL A 835 -14.23 -28.01 -33.40
N SER A 836 -13.66 -29.09 -33.96
CA SER A 836 -13.95 -30.48 -33.58
C SER A 836 -12.91 -31.01 -32.59
N LEU A 837 -13.33 -31.34 -31.37
CA LEU A 837 -12.47 -31.95 -30.37
C LEU A 837 -12.59 -33.48 -30.42
N PRO A 838 -11.48 -34.23 -30.34
CA PRO A 838 -11.52 -35.68 -30.30
C PRO A 838 -12.02 -36.21 -28.95
N ALA A 839 -12.42 -37.48 -28.91
CA ALA A 839 -12.71 -38.17 -27.66
C ALA A 839 -11.45 -38.21 -26.77
N GLY A 840 -11.63 -38.02 -25.47
CA GLY A 840 -10.56 -37.87 -24.49
C GLY A 840 -10.10 -36.42 -24.28
N ALA A 841 -10.58 -35.45 -25.05
CA ALA A 841 -10.33 -34.03 -24.77
C ALA A 841 -11.05 -33.62 -23.48
N ARG A 842 -10.28 -33.24 -22.45
CA ARG A 842 -10.79 -32.87 -21.13
C ARG A 842 -11.00 -31.37 -20.98
N TYR A 843 -10.20 -30.59 -21.71
CA TYR A 843 -10.23 -29.14 -21.75
C TYR A 843 -9.87 -28.67 -23.16
N PHE A 844 -10.39 -27.53 -23.60
CA PHE A 844 -9.87 -26.79 -24.74
C PHE A 844 -9.34 -25.43 -24.29
N ALA A 845 -8.47 -24.83 -25.09
CA ALA A 845 -7.96 -23.50 -24.86
C ALA A 845 -8.04 -22.66 -26.12
N ILE A 846 -8.32 -21.37 -25.95
CA ILE A 846 -8.08 -20.34 -26.95
C ILE A 846 -6.79 -19.62 -26.53
N HIS A 847 -5.74 -19.79 -27.32
CA HIS A 847 -4.42 -19.27 -27.02
C HIS A 847 -4.09 -18.11 -27.97
N HIS A 848 -4.03 -16.91 -27.41
CA HIS A 848 -3.63 -15.69 -28.10
C HIS A 848 -2.12 -15.72 -28.37
N THR A 849 -1.73 -15.60 -29.64
CA THR A 849 -0.35 -15.82 -30.11
C THR A 849 0.14 -14.70 -31.03
N THR A 850 -0.45 -13.51 -30.89
CA THR A 850 -0.20 -12.40 -31.82
C THR A 850 1.30 -12.03 -31.89
N PRO A 851 1.90 -11.89 -33.09
CA PRO A 851 3.29 -11.48 -33.23
C PRO A 851 3.62 -10.12 -32.61
N LEU A 852 4.91 -9.92 -32.28
CA LEU A 852 5.46 -8.64 -31.81
C LEU A 852 5.14 -7.48 -32.77
N ASN A 853 5.01 -6.27 -32.23
CA ASN A 853 4.74 -5.02 -32.95
C ASN A 853 3.36 -4.94 -33.63
N ILE A 854 2.38 -5.70 -33.15
CA ILE A 854 0.98 -5.63 -33.59
C ILE A 854 0.16 -5.04 -32.45
N ASN A 855 -0.57 -3.96 -32.71
CA ASN A 855 -1.37 -3.25 -31.72
C ASN A 855 -2.87 -3.54 -31.95
N GLN A 856 -3.37 -4.62 -31.35
CA GLN A 856 -4.72 -5.14 -31.61
C GLN A 856 -5.33 -5.74 -30.33
N VAL A 857 -6.61 -6.11 -30.41
CA VAL A 857 -7.34 -6.79 -29.33
C VAL A 857 -8.03 -8.03 -29.90
N LEU A 858 -7.92 -9.15 -29.20
CA LEU A 858 -8.68 -10.37 -29.42
C LEU A 858 -9.97 -10.30 -28.61
N MET A 859 -11.12 -10.28 -29.29
CA MET A 859 -12.44 -10.27 -28.64
C MET A 859 -13.16 -11.59 -28.88
N ILE A 860 -13.70 -12.20 -27.84
CA ILE A 860 -14.36 -13.51 -27.86
C ILE A 860 -15.70 -13.45 -27.12
N ASP A 861 -16.74 -14.04 -27.70
CA ASP A 861 -18.09 -14.05 -27.14
C ASP A 861 -18.82 -15.37 -27.44
N ASP A 862 -19.92 -15.65 -26.72
CA ASP A 862 -20.85 -16.76 -26.95
C ASP A 862 -20.17 -18.14 -27.12
N ILE A 863 -19.41 -18.57 -26.11
CA ILE A 863 -18.63 -19.82 -26.15
C ILE A 863 -19.53 -21.02 -25.82
N THR A 864 -19.64 -21.96 -26.75
CA THR A 864 -20.50 -23.14 -26.66
C THR A 864 -19.70 -24.44 -26.65
N TYR A 865 -19.95 -25.32 -25.68
CA TYR A 865 -19.28 -26.62 -25.50
C TYR A 865 -20.16 -27.61 -24.73
N GLU A 866 -19.78 -28.89 -24.72
CA GLU A 866 -20.45 -29.96 -23.97
C GLU A 866 -19.69 -30.28 -22.67
N GLN A 867 -20.43 -30.27 -21.55
CA GLN A 867 -19.97 -30.66 -20.21
C GLN A 867 -20.83 -31.79 -19.62
N GLY A 868 -20.45 -32.33 -18.46
CA GLY A 868 -21.11 -33.48 -17.78
C GLY A 868 -20.12 -34.57 -17.37
N ASN A 869 -20.52 -35.75 -16.89
CA ASN A 869 -19.58 -36.85 -16.60
C ASN A 869 -19.03 -37.52 -17.86
N GLY A 870 -19.75 -37.38 -19.00
CA GLY A 870 -19.42 -38.07 -20.23
C GLY A 870 -19.78 -39.56 -20.18
N THR A 871 -19.22 -40.33 -21.11
CA THR A 871 -19.46 -41.78 -21.19
C THR A 871 -18.62 -42.54 -20.15
N VAL A 872 -19.26 -43.30 -19.25
CA VAL A 872 -18.59 -44.21 -18.31
C VAL A 872 -18.01 -45.42 -19.07
N THR A 873 -16.69 -45.56 -19.02
CA THR A 873 -15.95 -46.64 -19.71
C THR A 873 -15.56 -47.78 -18.76
N GLY A 874 -15.56 -47.54 -17.45
CA GLY A 874 -15.33 -48.59 -16.45
C GLY A 874 -15.23 -48.08 -15.02
N TYR A 875 -14.79 -48.95 -14.12
CA TYR A 875 -14.64 -48.72 -12.70
C TYR A 875 -13.32 -49.31 -12.21
N LYS A 876 -12.47 -48.52 -11.53
CA LYS A 876 -11.28 -49.08 -10.87
C LYS A 876 -11.64 -49.50 -9.45
N VAL A 877 -11.22 -50.70 -9.08
CA VAL A 877 -11.42 -51.28 -7.75
C VAL A 877 -10.14 -51.14 -6.94
N TYR A 878 -10.27 -50.62 -5.73
CA TYR A 878 -9.20 -50.46 -4.77
C TYR A 878 -9.45 -51.35 -3.55
N ARG A 879 -8.39 -51.97 -3.03
CA ARG A 879 -8.39 -52.75 -1.79
C ARG A 879 -7.32 -52.19 -0.85
N ASP A 880 -7.74 -51.82 0.35
CA ASP A 880 -6.88 -51.20 1.38
C ASP A 880 -6.09 -50.01 0.83
N GLY A 881 -6.78 -49.20 0.02
CA GLY A 881 -6.22 -48.04 -0.67
C GLY A 881 -5.35 -48.33 -1.90
N ASN A 882 -5.08 -49.60 -2.23
CA ASN A 882 -4.24 -50.00 -3.37
C ASN A 882 -5.09 -50.41 -4.58
N TYR A 883 -4.69 -50.00 -5.78
CA TYR A 883 -5.35 -50.40 -7.02
C TYR A 883 -5.27 -51.92 -7.23
N VAL A 884 -6.41 -52.54 -7.56
CA VAL A 884 -6.51 -53.99 -7.82
C VAL A 884 -6.72 -54.25 -9.30
N THR A 885 -7.78 -53.71 -9.88
CA THR A 885 -8.17 -53.96 -11.28
C THR A 885 -9.16 -52.92 -11.79
N THR A 886 -9.45 -52.93 -13.09
CA THR A 886 -10.53 -52.18 -13.72
C THR A 886 -11.61 -53.14 -14.25
N VAL A 887 -12.88 -52.83 -14.02
CA VAL A 887 -14.04 -53.61 -14.51
C VAL A 887 -15.03 -52.72 -15.26
N THR A 888 -15.81 -53.26 -16.19
CA THR A 888 -16.84 -52.51 -16.93
C THR A 888 -18.24 -52.68 -16.35
N SER A 889 -18.46 -53.75 -15.57
CA SER A 889 -19.73 -54.01 -14.88
C SER A 889 -19.71 -53.39 -13.47
N PRO A 890 -20.86 -52.98 -12.92
CA PRO A 890 -20.92 -52.37 -11.59
C PRO A 890 -20.86 -53.41 -10.46
N SER A 891 -19.99 -54.41 -10.61
CA SER A 891 -19.73 -55.47 -9.66
C SER A 891 -18.34 -56.05 -9.86
N TYR A 892 -17.77 -56.60 -8.79
CA TYR A 892 -16.48 -57.28 -8.81
C TYR A 892 -16.43 -58.38 -7.75
N THR A 893 -15.68 -59.46 -8.00
CA THR A 893 -15.44 -60.52 -7.02
C THR A 893 -13.95 -60.60 -6.74
N ASP A 894 -13.55 -60.29 -5.50
CA ASP A 894 -12.17 -60.42 -5.04
C ASP A 894 -11.94 -61.81 -4.44
N THR A 895 -11.03 -62.56 -5.07
CA THR A 895 -10.67 -63.93 -4.68
C THR A 895 -9.79 -64.00 -3.43
N HIS A 896 -9.28 -62.88 -2.91
CA HIS A 896 -8.41 -62.87 -1.73
C HIS A 896 -9.17 -63.03 -0.40
N GLY A 897 -10.51 -62.97 -0.40
CA GLY A 897 -11.36 -63.19 0.78
C GLY A 897 -10.96 -62.34 2.00
N GLY A 898 -11.48 -62.63 3.19
CA GLY A 898 -10.98 -62.00 4.43
C GLY A 898 -11.38 -60.53 4.66
N GLU A 899 -10.77 -59.92 5.69
CA GLU A 899 -11.07 -58.55 6.12
C GLU A 899 -10.30 -57.53 5.29
N HIS A 900 -11.04 -56.72 4.55
CA HIS A 900 -10.49 -55.68 3.70
C HIS A 900 -11.45 -54.49 3.61
N THR A 901 -10.87 -53.35 3.29
CA THR A 901 -11.61 -52.15 2.88
C THR A 901 -11.54 -52.00 1.37
N TYR A 902 -12.66 -51.59 0.78
CA TYR A 902 -12.79 -51.43 -0.66
C TYR A 902 -13.33 -50.05 -1.00
N ASN A 903 -12.80 -49.49 -2.09
CA ASN A 903 -13.31 -48.30 -2.75
C ASN A 903 -13.36 -48.54 -4.25
N VAL A 904 -14.25 -47.83 -4.93
CA VAL A 904 -14.38 -47.88 -6.39
C VAL A 904 -14.35 -46.46 -6.94
N THR A 905 -13.65 -46.24 -8.04
CA THR A 905 -13.71 -44.99 -8.81
C THR A 905 -14.35 -45.25 -10.16
N VAL A 906 -14.95 -44.20 -10.73
CA VAL A 906 -15.53 -44.20 -12.08
C VAL A 906 -14.47 -43.73 -13.06
N VAL A 907 -14.38 -44.40 -14.20
CA VAL A 907 -13.50 -44.00 -15.32
C VAL A 907 -14.37 -43.54 -16.49
N THR A 908 -14.12 -42.33 -16.98
CA THR A 908 -14.76 -41.77 -18.18
C THR A 908 -13.70 -41.19 -19.12
N GLY A 909 -14.11 -40.64 -20.27
CA GLY A 909 -13.22 -39.83 -21.12
C GLY A 909 -12.61 -38.62 -20.39
N LYS A 910 -13.22 -38.18 -19.28
CA LYS A 910 -12.71 -37.15 -18.38
C LYS A 910 -11.75 -37.68 -17.32
N GLY A 911 -11.29 -38.93 -17.38
CA GLY A 911 -10.42 -39.49 -16.36
C GLY A 911 -11.18 -40.13 -15.19
N GLU A 912 -10.55 -40.13 -14.02
CA GLU A 912 -10.94 -40.97 -12.87
C GLU A 912 -11.54 -40.17 -11.71
N SER A 913 -12.72 -40.56 -11.21
CA SER A 913 -13.39 -39.91 -10.09
C SER A 913 -12.64 -40.05 -8.75
N LYS A 914 -13.06 -39.27 -7.75
CA LYS A 914 -12.76 -39.58 -6.34
C LYS A 914 -13.27 -40.97 -5.95
N PHE A 915 -12.76 -41.51 -4.85
CA PHE A 915 -13.23 -42.78 -4.27
C PHE A 915 -14.71 -42.74 -3.95
N SER A 916 -15.34 -43.89 -4.10
CA SER A 916 -16.64 -44.15 -3.53
C SER A 916 -16.63 -44.07 -2.01
N ASN A 917 -17.82 -44.18 -1.42
CA ASN A 917 -17.94 -44.61 -0.02
C ASN A 917 -17.09 -45.87 0.22
N THR A 918 -16.46 -45.97 1.40
CA THR A 918 -15.66 -47.14 1.76
C THR A 918 -16.58 -48.29 2.17
N ALA A 919 -16.48 -49.43 1.49
CA ALA A 919 -17.14 -50.67 1.88
C ALA A 919 -16.14 -51.55 2.64
N SER A 920 -16.52 -52.02 3.83
CA SER A 920 -15.65 -52.86 4.65
C SER A 920 -16.25 -54.25 4.79
N VAL A 921 -15.43 -55.27 4.63
CA VAL A 921 -15.80 -56.65 4.94
C VAL A 921 -15.20 -57.01 6.30
N SER A 922 -16.04 -57.37 7.26
CA SER A 922 -15.65 -57.96 8.55
C SER A 922 -15.94 -59.45 8.52
N THR A 923 -14.98 -60.27 8.96
CA THR A 923 -15.18 -61.72 9.14
C THR A 923 -15.74 -62.06 10.52
N GLY A 924 -15.85 -61.07 11.42
CA GLY A 924 -16.54 -61.18 12.70
C GLY A 924 -18.06 -60.89 12.62
N ILE A 925 -18.84 -61.55 13.49
CA ILE A 925 -20.27 -61.27 13.68
C ILE A 925 -20.43 -59.86 14.27
N SER A 926 -20.94 -58.92 13.48
CA SER A 926 -21.16 -57.52 13.90
C SER A 926 -22.53 -57.29 14.56
N SER A 927 -23.54 -58.13 14.28
CA SER A 927 -24.85 -58.10 14.95
C SER A 927 -25.58 -59.46 14.82
N MET A 928 -26.48 -59.74 15.76
CA MET A 928 -27.41 -60.88 15.69
C MET A 928 -28.85 -60.34 15.73
N GLU A 929 -29.56 -60.44 14.61
CA GLU A 929 -31.01 -60.21 14.58
C GLU A 929 -31.75 -61.53 14.80
N SER A 930 -32.57 -61.61 15.84
CA SER A 930 -33.46 -62.75 16.04
C SER A 930 -34.72 -62.59 15.17
N LYS A 931 -34.86 -63.39 14.12
CA LYS A 931 -36.20 -63.76 13.62
C LYS A 931 -36.77 -64.81 14.57
N ALA A 932 -37.37 -64.38 15.67
CA ALA A 932 -37.96 -65.31 16.63
C ALA A 932 -39.44 -65.53 16.33
N GLU A 933 -39.81 -66.78 16.08
CA GLU A 933 -40.89 -67.43 16.86
C GLU A 933 -40.52 -68.83 17.40
N GLU A 934 -39.36 -69.43 17.07
CA GLU A 934 -38.93 -70.68 17.73
C GLU A 934 -37.50 -70.61 18.27
N LEU A 935 -37.38 -70.47 19.59
CA LEU A 935 -36.10 -70.52 20.30
C LEU A 935 -35.62 -71.97 20.44
N HIS A 936 -34.73 -72.41 19.55
CA HIS A 936 -33.98 -73.64 19.75
C HIS A 936 -32.96 -73.49 20.89
N ASP A 937 -32.85 -74.51 21.75
CA ASP A 937 -31.98 -74.55 22.94
C ASP A 937 -30.48 -74.74 22.62
N ALA A 938 -30.11 -74.69 21.34
CA ALA A 938 -28.75 -74.86 20.87
C ALA A 938 -27.81 -73.76 21.40
N THR A 939 -26.60 -74.18 21.75
CA THR A 939 -25.53 -73.30 22.26
C THR A 939 -24.40 -73.30 21.24
N TYR A 940 -23.86 -72.13 20.90
CA TYR A 940 -22.77 -71.98 19.93
C TYR A 940 -21.57 -71.31 20.59
N ASN A 941 -20.34 -71.60 20.17
CA ASN A 941 -19.18 -70.82 20.57
C ASN A 941 -19.04 -69.55 19.70
N MET A 942 -18.04 -68.71 20.01
CA MET A 942 -17.77 -67.49 19.23
C MET A 942 -17.34 -67.74 17.78
N ALA A 943 -17.04 -68.98 17.41
CA ALA A 943 -16.77 -69.42 16.04
C ALA A 943 -18.02 -70.00 15.33
N GLY A 944 -19.21 -69.90 15.94
CA GLY A 944 -20.46 -70.38 15.35
C GLY A 944 -20.63 -71.90 15.38
N GLN A 945 -19.76 -72.63 16.07
CA GLN A 945 -19.87 -74.09 16.19
C GLN A 945 -20.86 -74.44 17.30
N GLN A 946 -21.78 -75.37 17.04
CA GLN A 946 -22.67 -75.87 18.08
C GLN A 946 -21.83 -76.61 19.14
N VAL A 947 -21.92 -76.17 20.38
CA VAL A 947 -21.19 -76.72 21.50
C VAL A 947 -22.14 -77.30 22.53
N ASN A 948 -21.70 -78.38 23.16
CA ASN A 948 -22.43 -79.02 24.25
C ASN A 948 -22.16 -78.31 25.58
N ASN A 949 -22.78 -78.80 26.67
CA ASN A 949 -22.67 -78.19 27.98
C ASN A 949 -21.27 -78.26 28.62
N SER A 950 -20.35 -79.08 28.09
CA SER A 950 -18.98 -79.21 28.58
C SER A 950 -17.99 -78.18 28.00
N TYR A 951 -18.39 -77.39 27.00
CA TYR A 951 -17.52 -76.35 26.44
C TYR A 951 -17.32 -75.21 27.44
N LYS A 952 -16.05 -74.89 27.71
CA LYS A 952 -15.62 -73.78 28.55
C LYS A 952 -15.16 -72.63 27.68
N GLY A 953 -15.69 -71.45 27.95
CA GLY A 953 -15.45 -70.26 27.14
C GLY A 953 -16.71 -69.44 26.94
N ILE A 954 -16.61 -68.51 26.00
CA ILE A 954 -17.74 -67.65 25.64
C ILE A 954 -18.65 -68.44 24.69
N ILE A 955 -19.92 -68.53 25.07
CA ILE A 955 -20.97 -69.18 24.29
C ILE A 955 -22.11 -68.22 24.01
N ILE A 956 -22.90 -68.53 22.99
CA ILE A 956 -24.15 -67.86 22.64
C ILE A 956 -25.27 -68.88 22.78
N ARG A 957 -26.26 -68.58 23.62
CA ARG A 957 -27.48 -69.40 23.78
C ARG A 957 -28.69 -68.48 23.87
N LYS A 958 -29.74 -68.77 23.09
CA LYS A 958 -30.96 -67.93 23.02
C LYS A 958 -30.65 -66.44 22.77
N GLY A 959 -29.72 -66.16 21.86
CA GLY A 959 -29.29 -64.80 21.53
C GLY A 959 -28.48 -64.07 22.60
N ARG A 960 -28.14 -64.71 23.72
CA ARG A 960 -27.36 -64.10 24.81
C ARG A 960 -25.94 -64.66 24.88
N LYS A 961 -24.97 -63.76 25.05
CA LYS A 961 -23.57 -64.09 25.34
C LYS A 961 -23.45 -64.54 26.80
N ILE A 962 -22.92 -65.73 27.04
CA ILE A 962 -22.74 -66.32 28.37
C ILE A 962 -21.28 -66.78 28.48
N ILE A 963 -20.63 -66.47 29.60
CA ILE A 963 -19.30 -67.02 29.91
C ILE A 963 -19.50 -68.28 30.74
N ARG A 964 -19.14 -69.43 30.18
CA ARG A 964 -19.22 -70.72 30.88
C ARG A 964 -17.82 -71.09 31.38
N LYS A 965 -17.63 -71.00 32.69
CA LYS A 965 -16.34 -71.27 33.37
C LYS A 965 -16.07 -72.76 33.54
#